data_AF-A0A954VFR3-F1
#
_entry.id   AF-A0A954VFR3-F1
#
_cell.length_a   1.000
_cell.length_b   1.000
_cell.length_c   1.000
_cell.angle_alpha   90.00
_cell.angle_beta   90.00
_cell.angle_gamma   90.00
#
_symmetry.space_group_name_H-M   'P 1'
#
loop_
_entity.id
_entity.type
_entity.pdbx_description
1 polymer ?
#
loop_
_entity_poly.entity_id
_entity_poly.type
_entity_poly.pdbx_seq_one_letter_code
_entity_poly.pdbx_strand_id
1 'polypeptide(L)'
;MEVPRIVTGEMERFAKLTGRQYRLYEYVGAPDADRVVILMGSGVGAAEEAVAALNDQGQKVGLVKVRLFRPFAIEAFLNTIPATVQSIAVLDRTKEPGALGEPLYQDVVTALFAENRLLNGSGRPLRVIGGRYGLSSKEFTPAMVAAVFDELKVVEPRRQFTVGIIDDVTHLSLKVSSDFSTEADDVTRAVFYGLGSDGTVGASKNSVKIIGENTPMYAQGYFVYDSKKAGSVTVSHVRFSPRPIQSTYLIDRANFVACNQFNFLEKMDVLDVADPGATFLLNSPFGPTDVWSNLPVNVRQQIVEKNLRLFVIDAYRIARDAEMGTRINTVMQTCFFALAGVLPREQAIDEIKKSINKTYGKRGEAVLRRNFAAVDAALGGLHEVDVPAVVGDEPAAIPAWGAELASDSFVARVTAMLLAGKGELLPVSAMPPDGTFPTGTAHYEKRSIAQEIPIWDADICIQCGLCALVCPHAAIRMKPFATAAVADAPKSFTYRPYTGKDLADCLMTIQVAPDDCTGCGVCVDVCPAKSKEVVRHKAINMEDKLPHLEREREKFDYFLKIKDIDRTQVKTDSVKGTQMLQPLFEFSGACAGCGETPYLKLMSQLFGDRAVIANATGCSSIYGGNLPTTPWTTDASGRGPAWCNSLFEDNAEFGLGLRLALDQKTEYARYLLRKLASQLGDSFVDELIGAHADSEESIRQQRQRIAMLRHRLAEIDSPDANRLATIADCLVPRSVWIIGGDGWAYDIG
;
A
#
# COMPACT_ATOMS: atom_id res chain seq x y z
N MET A 1 46.70 5.49 5.45
CA MET A 1 45.71 6.23 4.63
C MET A 1 45.43 7.57 5.31
N GLU A 2 45.44 8.69 4.57
CA GLU A 2 45.23 10.02 5.18
C GLU A 2 43.76 10.32 5.53
N VAL A 3 42.81 9.82 4.73
CA VAL A 3 41.38 10.10 4.91
C VAL A 3 40.85 9.72 6.31
N PRO A 4 41.10 8.51 6.87
CA PRO A 4 40.70 8.19 8.24
C PRO A 4 41.20 9.18 9.29
N ARG A 5 42.45 9.66 9.16
CA ARG A 5 43.02 10.66 10.08
C ARG A 5 42.29 12.00 10.00
N ILE A 6 41.96 12.44 8.78
CA ILE A 6 41.20 13.68 8.54
C ILE A 6 39.80 13.55 9.15
N VAL A 7 39.09 12.45 8.90
CA VAL A 7 37.75 12.20 9.46
C VAL A 7 37.77 12.21 10.99
N THR A 8 38.75 11.55 11.62
CA THR A 8 38.92 11.59 13.07
C THR A 8 39.11 13.02 13.59
N GLY A 9 39.97 13.81 12.93
CA GLY A 9 40.19 15.21 13.30
C GLY A 9 38.93 16.08 13.22
N GLU A 10 38.09 15.87 12.20
CA GLU A 10 36.81 16.57 12.08
C GLU A 10 35.77 16.08 13.11
N MET A 11 35.75 14.78 13.45
CA MET A 11 34.91 14.25 14.53
C MET A 11 35.28 14.84 15.89
N GLU A 12 36.57 14.99 16.19
CA GLU A 12 37.04 15.66 17.42
C GLU A 12 36.68 17.14 17.44
N ARG A 13 36.81 17.83 16.29
CA ARG A 13 36.37 19.23 16.16
C ARG A 13 34.87 19.35 16.41
N PHE A 14 34.06 18.45 15.86
CA PHE A 14 32.62 18.43 16.10
C PHE A 14 32.28 18.19 17.58
N ALA A 15 33.02 17.31 18.25
CA ALA A 15 32.86 17.06 19.69
C ALA A 15 33.14 18.31 20.53
N LYS A 16 34.21 19.06 20.21
CA LYS A 16 34.53 20.34 20.88
C LYS A 16 33.42 21.39 20.74
N LEU A 17 32.72 21.39 19.61
CA LEU A 17 31.63 22.35 19.34
C LEU A 17 30.29 21.95 19.95
N THR A 18 30.03 20.65 20.08
CA THR A 18 28.67 20.15 20.34
C THR A 18 28.53 19.24 21.56
N GLY A 19 29.66 18.80 22.14
CA GLY A 19 29.72 17.78 23.18
C GLY A 19 29.49 16.35 22.68
N ARG A 20 29.10 16.15 21.41
CA ARG A 20 28.84 14.83 20.83
C ARG A 20 30.12 14.26 20.21
N GLN A 21 30.71 13.28 20.87
CA GLN A 21 31.90 12.59 20.39
C GLN A 21 31.53 11.46 19.44
N TYR A 22 32.18 11.41 18.28
CA TYR A 22 32.13 10.28 17.36
C TYR A 22 33.52 9.67 17.18
N ARG A 23 33.55 8.41 16.71
CA ARG A 23 34.75 7.72 16.24
C ARG A 23 34.43 7.02 14.91
N LEU A 24 35.46 6.61 14.16
CA LEU A 24 35.29 5.86 12.90
C LEU A 24 34.49 4.57 13.11
N TYR A 25 34.75 3.93 14.25
CA TYR A 25 34.04 2.77 14.77
C TYR A 25 33.83 3.00 16.26
N GLU A 26 32.65 2.65 16.77
CA GLU A 26 32.28 2.88 18.18
C GLU A 26 31.83 1.58 18.81
N TYR A 27 32.36 1.26 19.98
CA TYR A 27 31.92 0.12 20.78
C TYR A 27 30.96 0.57 21.89
N VAL A 28 29.88 -0.19 22.09
CA VAL A 28 29.00 -0.09 23.26
C VAL A 28 28.67 -1.50 23.77
N GLY A 29 28.50 -1.64 25.08
CA GLY A 29 28.16 -2.90 25.72
C GLY A 29 29.16 -3.31 26.81
N ALA A 30 29.13 -4.58 27.20
CA ALA A 30 29.95 -5.10 28.29
C ALA A 30 31.45 -4.99 27.93
N PRO A 31 32.32 -4.45 28.81
CA PRO A 31 33.77 -4.41 28.55
C PRO A 31 34.39 -5.79 28.35
N ASP A 32 33.79 -6.83 28.95
CA ASP A 32 34.18 -8.23 28.86
C ASP A 32 33.23 -9.05 27.97
N ALA A 33 32.61 -8.43 26.96
CA ALA A 33 31.69 -9.10 26.05
C ALA A 33 32.31 -10.34 25.40
N ASP A 34 31.54 -11.43 25.34
CA ASP A 34 31.90 -12.67 24.64
C ASP A 34 31.26 -12.74 23.24
N ARG A 35 30.20 -11.97 22.99
CA ARG A 35 29.47 -11.90 21.73
C ARG A 35 29.28 -10.46 21.29
N VAL A 36 29.56 -10.18 20.02
CA VAL A 36 29.42 -8.83 19.44
C VAL A 36 28.63 -8.85 18.15
N VAL A 37 27.75 -7.87 17.99
CA VAL A 37 27.12 -7.55 16.71
C VAL A 37 27.86 -6.37 16.07
N ILE A 38 28.07 -6.42 14.75
CA ILE A 38 28.69 -5.34 13.97
C ILE A 38 27.71 -4.92 12.88
N LEU A 39 27.34 -3.64 12.85
CA LEU A 39 26.40 -3.13 11.85
C LEU A 39 26.58 -1.63 11.58
N MET A 40 25.91 -1.15 10.54
CA MET A 40 25.89 0.25 10.13
C MET A 40 24.46 0.77 9.94
N GLY A 41 24.27 2.08 10.07
CA GLY A 41 23.01 2.77 9.74
C GLY A 41 22.01 2.81 10.90
N SER A 42 20.72 2.93 10.58
CA SER A 42 19.66 3.16 11.57
C SER A 42 19.39 1.98 12.49
N GLY A 43 19.78 0.75 12.10
CA GLY A 43 19.64 -0.44 12.95
C GLY A 43 20.45 -0.35 14.25
N VAL A 44 21.38 0.61 14.35
CA VAL A 44 22.19 0.86 15.55
C VAL A 44 21.32 1.20 16.75
N GLY A 45 20.21 1.93 16.54
CA GLY A 45 19.30 2.32 17.62
C GLY A 45 18.69 1.11 18.33
N ALA A 46 17.97 0.27 17.57
CA ALA A 46 17.41 -0.98 18.07
C ALA A 46 18.46 -1.92 18.69
N ALA A 47 19.66 -1.99 18.10
CA ALA A 47 20.72 -2.85 18.62
C ALA A 47 21.34 -2.35 19.93
N GLU A 48 21.46 -1.03 20.09
CA GLU A 48 21.96 -0.44 21.34
C GLU A 48 20.96 -0.63 22.48
N GLU A 49 19.67 -0.44 22.23
CA GLU A 49 18.60 -0.74 23.20
C GLU A 49 18.62 -2.23 23.60
N ALA A 50 18.75 -3.14 22.64
CA ALA A 50 18.85 -4.58 22.91
C ALA A 50 20.10 -4.93 23.74
N VAL A 51 21.27 -4.37 23.39
CA VAL A 51 22.52 -4.59 24.14
C VAL A 51 22.40 -4.07 25.57
N ALA A 52 21.81 -2.90 25.79
CA ALA A 52 21.59 -2.37 27.13
C ALA A 52 20.71 -3.32 27.96
N ALA A 53 19.54 -3.71 27.44
CA ALA A 53 18.62 -4.60 28.14
C ALA A 53 19.22 -5.99 28.42
N LEU A 54 19.95 -6.57 27.48
CA LEU A 54 20.60 -7.86 27.66
C LEU A 54 21.77 -7.81 28.66
N ASN A 55 22.52 -6.70 28.69
CA ASN A 55 23.58 -6.50 29.69
C ASN A 55 23.01 -6.27 31.10
N ASP A 56 21.88 -5.57 31.23
CA ASP A 56 21.15 -5.42 32.50
C ASP A 56 20.65 -6.78 33.02
N GLN A 57 20.38 -7.73 32.11
CA GLN A 57 20.09 -9.14 32.42
C GLN A 57 21.34 -9.99 32.68
N GLY A 58 22.53 -9.39 32.74
CA GLY A 58 23.80 -10.05 33.03
C GLY A 58 24.44 -10.77 31.84
N GLN A 59 23.93 -10.60 30.62
CA GLN A 59 24.61 -11.14 29.43
C GLN A 59 25.84 -10.29 29.08
N LYS A 60 26.84 -10.93 28.45
CA LYS A 60 28.10 -10.30 28.05
C LYS A 60 28.08 -9.94 26.56
N VAL A 61 27.24 -8.98 26.18
CA VAL A 61 27.05 -8.62 24.77
C VAL A 61 27.53 -7.20 24.45
N GLY A 62 27.92 -7.01 23.19
CA GLY A 62 28.39 -5.72 22.68
C GLY A 62 27.98 -5.44 21.24
N LEU A 63 28.12 -4.18 20.85
CA LEU A 63 27.82 -3.65 19.53
C LEU A 63 28.98 -2.80 19.03
N VAL A 64 29.44 -3.08 17.81
CA VAL A 64 30.34 -2.20 17.06
C VAL A 64 29.54 -1.46 15.99
N LYS A 65 29.52 -0.12 16.10
CA LYS A 65 28.85 0.79 15.19
C LYS A 65 29.86 1.25 14.14
N VAL A 66 29.61 0.92 12.88
CA VAL A 66 30.47 1.37 11.76
C VAL A 66 30.00 2.74 11.30
N ARG A 67 30.88 3.76 11.37
CA ARG A 67 30.59 5.13 10.91
C ARG A 67 31.26 5.44 9.58
N LEU A 68 32.55 5.10 9.46
CA LEU A 68 33.29 5.24 8.22
C LEU A 68 33.45 3.86 7.56
N PHE A 69 32.55 3.53 6.63
CA PHE A 69 32.62 2.26 5.89
C PHE A 69 33.76 2.26 4.87
N ARG A 70 34.02 3.40 4.21
CA ARG A 70 35.09 3.55 3.22
C ARG A 70 35.82 4.89 3.39
N PRO A 71 37.16 4.89 3.33
CA PRO A 71 38.05 3.72 3.35
C PRO A 71 38.01 2.97 4.69
N PHE A 72 38.09 1.64 4.64
CA PHE A 72 37.97 0.78 5.84
C PHE A 72 39.30 0.79 6.63
N ALA A 73 39.36 1.56 7.71
CA ALA A 73 40.55 1.65 8.57
C ALA A 73 40.66 0.42 9.50
N ILE A 74 41.34 -0.63 9.03
CA ILE A 74 41.45 -1.95 9.68
C ILE A 74 41.90 -1.87 11.14
N GLU A 75 43.04 -1.22 11.42
CA GLU A 75 43.58 -1.14 12.78
C GLU A 75 42.60 -0.45 13.74
N ALA A 76 42.03 0.70 13.32
CA ALA A 76 41.05 1.42 14.12
C ALA A 76 39.77 0.60 14.37
N PHE A 77 39.35 -0.21 13.40
CA PHE A 77 38.21 -1.11 13.54
C PHE A 77 38.49 -2.23 14.56
N LEU A 78 39.59 -2.97 14.39
CA LEU A 78 39.93 -4.09 15.27
C LEU A 78 40.18 -3.66 16.71
N ASN A 79 40.70 -2.45 16.92
CA ASN A 79 40.89 -1.87 18.25
C ASN A 79 39.58 -1.55 18.99
N THR A 80 38.43 -1.58 18.31
CA THR A 80 37.11 -1.44 18.96
C THR A 80 36.52 -2.76 19.44
N ILE A 81 37.04 -3.90 19.00
CA ILE A 81 36.53 -5.22 19.37
C ILE A 81 37.22 -5.66 20.67
N PRO A 82 36.48 -5.91 21.77
CA PRO A 82 37.09 -6.40 23.00
C PRO A 82 37.84 -7.71 22.80
N ALA A 83 38.97 -7.88 23.48
CA ALA A 83 39.80 -9.09 23.37
C ALA A 83 39.10 -10.36 23.89
N THR A 84 38.05 -10.19 24.70
CA THR A 84 37.22 -11.27 25.26
C THR A 84 36.23 -11.88 24.27
N VAL A 85 36.03 -11.23 23.11
CA VAL A 85 35.04 -11.66 22.13
C VAL A 85 35.38 -13.04 21.58
N GLN A 86 34.39 -13.93 21.60
CA GLN A 86 34.46 -15.29 21.09
C GLN A 86 33.65 -15.48 19.81
N SER A 87 32.63 -14.65 19.59
CA SER A 87 31.76 -14.76 18.41
C SER A 87 31.25 -13.40 17.94
N ILE A 88 31.18 -13.22 16.63
CA ILE A 88 30.78 -11.99 15.96
C ILE A 88 29.64 -12.30 14.97
N ALA A 89 28.57 -11.51 14.99
CA ALA A 89 27.60 -11.44 13.90
C ALA A 89 27.75 -10.11 13.16
N VAL A 90 27.93 -10.15 11.84
CA VAL A 90 27.98 -8.95 10.99
C VAL A 90 26.66 -8.82 10.25
N LEU A 91 25.99 -7.68 10.40
CA LEU A 91 24.68 -7.43 9.82
C LEU A 91 24.74 -6.44 8.66
N ASP A 92 24.29 -6.90 7.51
CA ASP A 92 24.24 -6.15 6.27
C ASP A 92 22.79 -5.83 5.87
N ARG A 93 22.56 -4.56 5.52
CA ARG A 93 21.26 -4.08 5.02
C ARG A 93 21.23 -4.09 3.49
N THR A 94 21.67 -5.20 2.90
CA THR A 94 21.72 -5.44 1.46
C THR A 94 21.64 -6.94 1.15
N LYS A 95 21.46 -7.28 -0.13
CA LYS A 95 21.53 -8.65 -0.65
C LYS A 95 22.29 -8.63 -1.96
N GLU A 96 23.38 -9.39 -2.04
CA GLU A 96 24.14 -9.62 -3.28
C GLU A 96 23.94 -11.07 -3.74
N PRO A 97 22.99 -11.35 -4.66
CA PRO A 97 22.70 -12.71 -5.09
C PRO A 97 23.95 -13.40 -5.68
N GLY A 98 24.31 -14.56 -5.15
CA GLY A 98 25.45 -15.36 -5.59
C GLY A 98 26.79 -15.01 -4.95
N ALA A 99 26.88 -13.94 -4.15
CA ALA A 99 28.10 -13.59 -3.42
C ALA A 99 28.38 -14.57 -2.25
N LEU A 100 29.66 -14.68 -1.85
CA LEU A 100 30.09 -15.52 -0.71
C LEU A 100 29.62 -15.00 0.66
N GLY A 101 29.20 -13.73 0.71
CA GLY A 101 28.65 -13.03 1.85
C GLY A 101 28.43 -11.56 1.48
N GLU A 102 27.82 -10.79 2.36
CA GLU A 102 27.51 -9.38 2.10
C GLU A 102 28.75 -8.46 2.33
N PRO A 103 28.74 -7.22 1.83
CA PRO A 103 29.93 -6.36 1.80
C PRO A 103 30.59 -6.13 3.17
N LEU A 104 29.82 -5.76 4.19
CA LEU A 104 30.38 -5.49 5.51
C LEU A 104 30.90 -6.78 6.14
N TYR A 105 30.17 -7.88 6.02
CA TYR A 105 30.66 -9.20 6.45
C TYR A 105 32.00 -9.56 5.80
N GLN A 106 32.14 -9.39 4.48
CA GLN A 106 33.39 -9.68 3.77
C GLN A 106 34.56 -8.80 4.24
N ASP A 107 34.32 -7.50 4.48
CA ASP A 107 35.35 -6.60 5.00
C ASP A 107 35.82 -6.99 6.40
N VAL A 108 34.89 -7.37 7.28
CA VAL A 108 35.23 -7.81 8.65
C VAL A 108 36.06 -9.08 8.62
N VAL A 109 35.65 -10.08 7.82
CA VAL A 109 36.42 -11.32 7.66
C VAL A 109 37.81 -11.03 7.10
N THR A 110 37.90 -10.17 6.08
CA THR A 110 39.17 -9.79 5.45
C THR A 110 40.08 -9.04 6.43
N ALA A 111 39.54 -8.12 7.22
CA ALA A 111 40.27 -7.37 8.24
C ALA A 111 40.83 -8.29 9.33
N LEU A 112 40.03 -9.24 9.83
CA LEU A 112 40.46 -10.23 10.81
C LEU A 112 41.55 -11.14 10.26
N PHE A 113 41.43 -11.56 9.00
CA PHE A 113 42.45 -12.37 8.33
C PHE A 113 43.76 -11.60 8.14
N ALA A 114 43.69 -10.37 7.60
CA ALA A 114 44.85 -9.54 7.28
C ALA A 114 45.72 -9.23 8.51
N GLU A 115 45.11 -9.08 9.69
CA GLU A 115 45.78 -8.77 10.96
C GLU A 115 45.97 -10.00 11.86
N ASN A 116 45.79 -11.22 11.31
CA ASN A 116 45.94 -12.49 12.00
C ASN A 116 45.12 -12.60 13.32
N ARG A 117 43.92 -12.00 13.34
CA ARG A 117 42.98 -12.03 14.47
C ARG A 117 41.89 -13.09 14.31
N LEU A 118 42.30 -14.27 13.81
CA LEU A 118 41.40 -15.40 13.57
C LEU A 118 41.18 -16.26 14.81
N LEU A 119 41.92 -16.01 15.90
CA LEU A 119 41.76 -16.69 17.18
C LEU A 119 41.17 -15.72 18.21
N ASN A 120 40.28 -16.22 19.06
CA ASN A 120 39.77 -15.49 20.22
C ASN A 120 40.78 -15.52 21.38
N GLY A 121 40.47 -14.82 22.48
CA GLY A 121 41.35 -14.75 23.66
C GLY A 121 41.67 -16.10 24.34
N SER A 122 40.95 -17.18 24.00
CA SER A 122 41.23 -18.55 24.48
C SER A 122 42.07 -19.39 23.51
N GLY A 123 42.55 -18.80 22.41
CA GLY A 123 43.31 -19.50 21.36
C GLY A 123 42.44 -20.38 20.44
N ARG A 124 41.11 -20.29 20.53
CA ARG A 124 40.17 -20.99 19.66
C ARG A 124 39.80 -20.12 18.45
N PRO A 125 39.38 -20.69 17.31
CA PRO A 125 38.91 -19.91 16.17
C PRO A 125 37.81 -18.91 16.57
N LEU A 126 38.01 -17.63 16.23
CA LEU A 126 37.01 -16.59 16.37
C LEU A 126 35.89 -16.86 15.36
N ARG A 127 34.67 -17.00 15.88
CA ARG A 127 33.52 -17.30 15.05
C ARG A 127 32.95 -16.03 14.44
N VAL A 128 32.74 -16.00 13.13
CA VAL A 128 32.15 -14.86 12.41
C VAL A 128 31.04 -15.35 11.50
N ILE A 129 29.81 -14.89 11.75
CA ILE A 129 28.62 -15.18 10.93
C ILE A 129 28.09 -13.91 10.25
N GLY A 130 27.45 -14.06 9.10
CA GLY A 130 26.85 -12.96 8.33
C GLY A 130 25.32 -13.00 8.41
N GLY A 131 24.68 -11.87 8.53
CA GLY A 131 23.22 -11.76 8.61
C GLY A 131 22.68 -10.63 7.73
N ARG A 132 21.53 -10.86 7.11
CA ARG A 132 20.80 -9.81 6.39
C ARG A 132 19.59 -9.33 7.20
N TYR A 133 19.36 -8.03 7.19
CA TYR A 133 18.22 -7.41 7.86
C TYR A 133 17.69 -6.21 7.08
N GLY A 134 16.47 -5.76 7.40
CA GLY A 134 15.99 -4.42 7.06
C GLY A 134 15.90 -4.05 5.58
N LEU A 135 15.90 -5.03 4.66
CA LEU A 135 15.77 -4.78 3.22
C LEU A 135 14.46 -4.07 2.91
N SER A 136 14.50 -3.05 2.05
CA SER A 136 13.32 -2.27 1.67
C SER A 136 12.51 -1.77 2.86
N SER A 137 13.20 -1.30 3.91
CA SER A 137 12.59 -0.82 5.17
C SER A 137 11.85 -1.88 5.99
N LYS A 138 12.12 -3.17 5.78
CA LYS A 138 11.68 -4.24 6.70
C LYS A 138 12.03 -3.88 8.15
N GLU A 139 11.13 -4.19 9.07
CA GLU A 139 11.29 -3.86 10.48
C GLU A 139 12.57 -4.46 11.07
N PHE A 140 13.18 -3.76 12.01
CA PHE A 140 14.34 -4.25 12.75
C PHE A 140 14.28 -3.80 14.21
N THR A 141 13.72 -4.68 15.06
CA THR A 141 13.42 -4.39 16.46
C THR A 141 14.49 -4.94 17.41
N PRO A 142 14.52 -4.51 18.69
CA PRO A 142 15.39 -5.07 19.71
C PRO A 142 15.24 -6.59 19.87
N ALA A 143 14.02 -7.12 19.70
CA ALA A 143 13.76 -8.56 19.71
C ALA A 143 14.48 -9.31 18.57
N MET A 144 14.55 -8.69 17.38
CA MET A 144 15.32 -9.24 16.26
C MET A 144 16.82 -9.25 16.56
N VAL A 145 17.34 -8.24 17.24
CA VAL A 145 18.74 -8.21 17.68
C VAL A 145 19.02 -9.27 18.76
N ALA A 146 18.09 -9.45 19.71
CA ALA A 146 18.17 -10.51 20.70
C ALA A 146 18.25 -11.90 20.03
N ALA A 147 17.45 -12.14 18.99
CA ALA A 147 17.52 -13.38 18.21
C ALA A 147 18.89 -13.60 17.53
N VAL A 148 19.55 -12.53 17.07
CA VAL A 148 20.92 -12.60 16.54
C VAL A 148 21.91 -13.01 17.63
N PHE A 149 21.79 -12.44 18.84
CA PHE A 149 22.64 -12.83 19.97
C PHE A 149 22.36 -14.26 20.46
N ASP A 150 21.13 -14.74 20.35
CA ASP A 150 20.78 -16.13 20.66
C ASP A 150 21.37 -17.09 19.63
N GLU A 151 21.36 -16.75 18.35
CA GLU A 151 22.06 -17.52 17.32
C GLU A 151 23.56 -17.63 17.65
N LEU A 152 24.21 -16.55 18.11
CA LEU A 152 25.61 -16.59 18.53
C LEU A 152 25.89 -17.51 19.74
N LYS A 153 24.87 -17.91 20.53
CA LYS A 153 25.02 -18.90 21.62
C LYS A 153 25.00 -20.33 21.10
N VAL A 154 24.48 -20.58 19.91
CA VAL A 154 24.35 -21.94 19.34
C VAL A 154 25.74 -22.55 19.13
N VAL A 155 25.86 -23.86 19.36
CA VAL A 155 27.14 -24.58 19.21
C VAL A 155 27.64 -24.51 17.78
N GLU A 156 26.75 -24.69 16.80
CA GLU A 156 27.01 -24.55 15.37
C GLU A 156 25.98 -23.57 14.76
N PRO A 157 26.25 -22.25 14.84
CA PRO A 157 25.32 -21.29 14.28
C PRO A 157 25.40 -21.29 12.77
N ARG A 158 24.33 -20.80 12.17
CA ARG A 158 24.20 -20.56 10.75
C ARG A 158 25.31 -19.62 10.30
N ARG A 159 26.04 -20.03 9.26
CA ARG A 159 27.06 -19.17 8.64
C ARG A 159 26.45 -17.90 8.06
N GLN A 160 25.26 -18.03 7.47
CA GLN A 160 24.47 -16.95 6.89
C GLN A 160 23.03 -17.06 7.38
N PHE A 161 22.39 -15.93 7.69
CA PHE A 161 21.00 -15.91 8.11
C PHE A 161 20.25 -14.66 7.62
N THR A 162 18.93 -14.67 7.78
CA THR A 162 18.07 -13.48 7.66
C THR A 162 17.34 -13.26 8.99
N VAL A 163 16.97 -12.02 9.29
CA VAL A 163 16.13 -11.71 10.45
C VAL A 163 15.01 -10.74 10.06
N GLY A 164 13.82 -10.97 10.61
CA GLY A 164 12.62 -10.18 10.32
C GLY A 164 11.69 -10.78 9.26
N ILE A 165 12.04 -11.90 8.62
CA ILE A 165 11.17 -12.61 7.65
C ILE A 165 10.95 -14.07 8.06
N ILE A 166 9.95 -14.72 7.46
CA ILE A 166 9.76 -16.17 7.54
C ILE A 166 10.29 -16.78 6.24
N ASP A 167 11.50 -17.33 6.28
CA ASP A 167 12.12 -18.00 5.15
C ASP A 167 11.93 -19.51 5.28
N ASP A 168 10.85 -20.01 4.69
CA ASP A 168 10.48 -21.43 4.62
C ASP A 168 10.99 -22.13 3.36
N VAL A 169 11.79 -21.44 2.53
CA VAL A 169 12.36 -21.98 1.29
C VAL A 169 13.83 -22.32 1.48
N THR A 170 14.64 -21.36 1.93
CA THR A 170 16.07 -21.57 2.21
C THR A 170 16.36 -21.78 3.69
N HIS A 171 15.34 -21.65 4.54
CA HIS A 171 15.42 -21.88 5.98
C HIS A 171 16.47 -21.04 6.70
N LEU A 172 16.83 -19.85 6.18
CA LEU A 172 17.87 -18.99 6.73
C LEU A 172 17.35 -18.03 7.82
N SER A 173 16.04 -17.87 7.98
CA SER A 173 15.46 -16.92 8.93
C SER A 173 15.64 -17.36 10.39
N LEU A 174 16.05 -16.44 11.24
CA LEU A 174 16.05 -16.62 12.69
C LEU A 174 14.65 -16.53 13.28
N LYS A 175 14.37 -17.32 14.32
CA LYS A 175 13.13 -17.22 15.10
C LYS A 175 13.23 -16.02 16.04
N VAL A 176 12.24 -15.14 16.00
CA VAL A 176 12.16 -13.94 16.85
C VAL A 176 11.11 -14.16 17.93
N SER A 177 11.42 -13.79 19.18
CA SER A 177 10.45 -13.83 20.29
C SER A 177 9.61 -12.57 20.31
N SER A 178 8.29 -12.70 20.47
CA SER A 178 7.34 -11.58 20.65
C SER A 178 7.39 -10.96 22.05
N ASP A 179 8.02 -11.65 23.00
CA ASP A 179 7.93 -11.29 24.42
C ASP A 179 9.05 -10.33 24.84
N PHE A 180 10.07 -10.14 24.00
CA PHE A 180 11.18 -9.24 24.29
C PHE A 180 10.83 -7.81 23.86
N SER A 181 10.78 -6.88 24.82
CA SER A 181 10.59 -5.46 24.57
C SER A 181 11.56 -4.63 25.41
N THR A 182 11.96 -3.48 24.89
CA THR A 182 12.79 -2.47 25.58
C THR A 182 12.04 -1.16 25.80
N GLU A 183 10.74 -1.13 25.50
CA GLU A 183 9.89 0.06 25.64
C GLU A 183 9.56 0.28 27.13
N ALA A 184 9.91 1.45 27.66
CA ALA A 184 9.70 1.77 29.08
C ALA A 184 8.31 2.38 29.35
N ASP A 185 7.78 2.17 30.55
CA ASP A 185 6.44 2.63 30.96
C ASP A 185 6.32 4.17 31.05
N ASP A 186 7.43 4.87 31.26
CA ASP A 186 7.50 6.33 31.33
C ASP A 186 7.59 7.02 29.95
N VAL A 187 7.49 6.25 28.87
CA VAL A 187 7.51 6.75 27.49
C VAL A 187 6.08 6.77 26.95
N THR A 188 5.62 7.91 26.44
CA THR A 188 4.36 7.97 25.69
C THR A 188 4.58 7.36 24.31
N ARG A 189 3.78 6.35 23.96
CA ARG A 189 3.85 5.58 22.71
C ARG A 189 2.49 5.66 22.03
N ALA A 190 2.34 6.64 21.14
CA ALA A 190 1.08 6.96 20.49
C ALA A 190 1.05 6.54 19.02
N VAL A 191 -0.01 5.84 18.62
CA VAL A 191 -0.24 5.41 17.23
C VAL A 191 -1.54 6.02 16.70
N PHE A 192 -1.47 6.66 15.53
CA PHE A 192 -2.63 7.32 14.90
C PHE A 192 -2.90 6.73 13.53
N TYR A 193 -4.07 6.12 13.37
CA TYR A 193 -4.59 5.63 12.09
C TYR A 193 -5.46 6.72 11.46
N GLY A 194 -5.04 7.19 10.29
CA GLY A 194 -5.75 8.22 9.52
C GLY A 194 -5.88 7.86 8.06
N LEU A 195 -6.64 8.68 7.33
CA LEU A 195 -6.81 8.60 5.89
C LEU A 195 -5.87 9.58 5.18
N GLY A 196 -5.27 9.16 4.06
CA GLY A 196 -4.50 10.04 3.20
C GLY A 196 -5.32 11.28 2.83
N SER A 197 -4.79 12.46 3.19
CA SER A 197 -5.42 13.80 3.06
C SER A 197 -6.43 14.24 4.13
N ASP A 198 -6.64 13.49 5.23
CA ASP A 198 -7.48 13.95 6.37
C ASP A 198 -6.75 14.90 7.34
N GLY A 199 -5.44 15.03 7.19
CA GLY A 199 -4.57 15.92 7.98
C GLY A 199 -3.96 15.28 9.23
N THR A 200 -4.18 13.99 9.49
CA THR A 200 -3.65 13.23 10.65
C THR A 200 -2.13 13.36 10.76
N VAL A 201 -1.40 13.00 9.71
CA VAL A 201 0.07 13.10 9.68
C VAL A 201 0.56 14.52 9.97
N GLY A 202 -0.14 15.53 9.43
CA GLY A 202 0.19 16.94 9.67
C GLY A 202 0.00 17.33 11.14
N ALA A 203 -1.10 16.90 11.75
CA ALA A 203 -1.38 17.09 13.17
C ALA A 203 -0.37 16.35 14.06
N SER A 204 0.00 15.10 13.74
CA SER A 204 1.01 14.34 14.48
C SER A 204 2.39 15.01 14.40
N LYS A 205 2.82 15.48 13.21
CA LYS A 205 4.05 16.29 13.06
C LYS A 205 4.02 17.56 13.90
N ASN A 206 2.87 18.24 13.91
CA ASN A 206 2.70 19.45 14.73
C ASN A 206 2.76 19.13 16.23
N SER A 207 2.16 18.03 16.66
CA SER A 207 2.19 17.57 18.06
C SER A 207 3.62 17.23 18.51
N VAL A 208 4.40 16.54 17.67
CA VAL A 208 5.84 16.30 17.89
C VAL A 208 6.60 17.62 18.10
N LYS A 209 6.31 18.62 17.27
CA LYS A 209 6.93 19.93 17.36
C LYS A 209 6.53 20.70 18.62
N ILE A 210 5.24 20.73 18.95
CA ILE A 210 4.73 21.41 20.14
C ILE A 210 5.41 20.84 21.39
N ILE A 211 5.46 19.51 21.51
CA ILE A 211 6.03 18.88 22.70
C ILE A 211 7.55 19.05 22.72
N GLY A 212 8.25 18.81 21.60
CA GLY A 212 9.71 18.92 21.54
C GLY A 212 10.25 20.36 21.69
N GLU A 213 9.48 21.39 21.30
CA GLU A 213 9.90 22.79 21.44
C GLU A 213 9.51 23.40 22.80
N ASN A 214 8.49 22.87 23.49
CA ASN A 214 7.93 23.49 24.70
C ASN A 214 8.10 22.64 25.97
N THR A 215 8.74 21.47 25.89
CA THR A 215 8.98 20.59 27.03
C THR A 215 10.44 20.09 27.03
N PRO A 216 10.96 19.60 28.17
CA PRO A 216 12.27 18.96 28.22
C PRO A 216 12.30 17.55 27.60
N MET A 217 11.16 17.03 27.12
CA MET A 217 11.09 15.69 26.55
C MET A 217 11.70 15.63 25.16
N TYR A 218 12.30 14.49 24.85
CA TYR A 218 12.63 14.10 23.50
C TYR A 218 11.36 13.67 22.77
N ALA A 219 11.22 14.08 21.52
CA ALA A 219 10.08 13.76 20.68
C ALA A 219 10.54 13.08 19.39
N GLN A 220 9.85 12.02 19.00
CA GLN A 220 10.09 11.27 17.76
C GLN A 220 8.77 11.11 17.02
N GLY A 221 8.80 11.28 15.69
CA GLY A 221 7.66 10.95 14.82
C GLY A 221 8.14 10.15 13.61
N TYR A 222 7.52 8.99 13.39
CA TYR A 222 7.66 8.17 12.20
C TYR A 222 6.28 7.98 11.55
N PHE A 223 6.22 8.02 10.22
CA PHE A 223 4.95 8.06 9.49
C PHE A 223 4.98 7.01 8.39
N VAL A 224 4.12 6.00 8.52
CA VAL A 224 3.89 4.98 7.51
C VAL A 224 2.81 5.51 6.56
N TYR A 225 3.17 5.62 5.28
CA TYR A 225 2.26 5.98 4.21
C TYR A 225 2.06 4.77 3.32
N ASP A 226 0.85 4.63 2.79
CA ASP A 226 0.62 3.82 1.60
C ASP A 226 1.21 4.54 0.37
N SER A 227 1.65 3.77 -0.61
CA SER A 227 2.08 4.26 -1.93
C SER A 227 0.91 4.82 -2.75
N LYS A 228 -0.35 4.45 -2.44
CA LYS A 228 -1.53 5.12 -3.00
C LYS A 228 -1.55 6.60 -2.63
N LYS A 229 -1.76 7.47 -3.62
CA LYS A 229 -1.63 8.92 -3.44
C LYS A 229 -2.68 9.57 -2.56
N ALA A 230 -3.89 8.99 -2.47
CA ALA A 230 -4.97 9.53 -1.66
C ALA A 230 -5.94 8.44 -1.19
N GLY A 231 -6.60 8.69 -0.06
CA GLY A 231 -7.67 7.83 0.46
C GLY A 231 -7.18 6.47 0.99
N SER A 232 -5.89 6.32 1.24
CA SER A 232 -5.26 5.13 1.81
C SER A 232 -4.98 5.33 3.29
N VAL A 233 -4.65 4.26 3.99
CA VAL A 233 -4.35 4.34 5.42
C VAL A 233 -2.97 4.96 5.62
N THR A 234 -2.88 5.87 6.59
CA THR A 234 -1.62 6.41 7.12
C THR A 234 -1.54 6.06 8.58
N VAL A 235 -0.39 5.56 9.03
CA VAL A 235 -0.15 5.22 10.43
C VAL A 235 0.99 6.07 10.97
N SER A 236 0.69 6.90 11.96
CA SER A 236 1.69 7.79 12.58
C SER A 236 2.12 7.18 13.91
N HIS A 237 3.42 6.91 14.08
CA HIS A 237 4.02 6.45 15.32
C HIS A 237 4.76 7.60 15.97
N VAL A 238 4.40 7.91 17.20
CA VAL A 238 4.96 9.05 17.93
C VAL A 238 5.42 8.60 19.31
N ARG A 239 6.65 8.96 19.67
CA ARG A 239 7.21 8.73 21.01
C ARG A 239 7.56 10.04 21.70
N PHE A 240 7.25 10.13 22.98
CA PHE A 240 7.71 11.20 23.88
C PHE A 240 8.40 10.59 25.08
N SER A 241 9.64 10.98 25.34
CA SER A 241 10.48 10.36 26.36
C SER A 241 11.26 11.40 27.16
N PRO A 242 11.47 11.21 28.46
CA PRO A 242 12.39 12.03 29.25
C PRO A 242 13.87 11.77 28.88
N ARG A 243 14.15 10.77 28.04
CA ARG A 243 15.48 10.32 27.63
C ARG A 243 15.62 10.34 26.11
N PRO A 244 16.85 10.40 25.53
CA PRO A 244 17.04 10.27 24.09
C PRO A 244 16.38 9.00 23.53
N ILE A 245 15.62 9.15 22.45
CA ILE A 245 14.88 8.04 21.83
C ILE A 245 15.77 7.35 20.79
N GLN A 246 16.12 6.09 21.03
CA GLN A 246 16.91 5.26 20.12
C GLN A 246 16.05 4.30 19.29
N SER A 247 14.75 4.27 19.56
CA SER A 247 13.79 3.31 19.01
C SER A 247 13.52 3.60 17.53
N THR A 248 14.42 3.14 16.65
CA THR A 248 14.38 3.32 15.19
C THR A 248 13.47 2.30 14.49
N TYR A 249 12.43 1.86 15.18
CA TYR A 249 11.44 0.87 14.77
C TYR A 249 10.02 1.34 15.10
N LEU A 250 9.01 0.72 14.48
CA LEU A 250 7.59 1.01 14.72
C LEU A 250 7.19 0.73 16.17
N ILE A 251 6.09 1.34 16.60
CA ILE A 251 5.49 1.04 17.91
C ILE A 251 4.60 -0.20 17.73
N ASP A 252 4.90 -1.26 18.45
CA ASP A 252 4.11 -2.48 18.56
C ASP A 252 3.37 -2.61 19.91
N ARG A 253 3.72 -1.76 20.89
CA ARG A 253 3.08 -1.65 22.22
C ARG A 253 2.75 -0.20 22.54
N ALA A 254 1.59 0.25 22.09
CA ALA A 254 1.10 1.62 22.23
C ALA A 254 0.26 1.79 23.51
N ASN A 255 0.57 2.81 24.31
CA ASN A 255 -0.29 3.22 25.44
C ASN A 255 -1.38 4.22 25.02
N PHE A 256 -1.32 4.71 23.77
CA PHE A 256 -2.36 5.53 23.17
C PHE A 256 -2.58 5.13 21.70
N VAL A 257 -3.82 4.81 21.32
CA VAL A 257 -4.20 4.52 19.93
C VAL A 257 -5.33 5.46 19.52
N ALA A 258 -5.21 6.08 18.36
CA ALA A 258 -6.28 6.87 17.76
C ALA A 258 -6.68 6.32 16.39
N CYS A 259 -7.98 6.18 16.15
CA CYS A 259 -8.55 5.81 14.87
C CYS A 259 -9.44 6.94 14.36
N ASN A 260 -8.97 7.62 13.31
CA ASN A 260 -9.65 8.79 12.76
C ASN A 260 -10.72 8.43 11.73
N GLN A 261 -10.89 7.14 11.40
CA GLN A 261 -11.86 6.62 10.44
C GLN A 261 -12.57 5.39 11.00
N PHE A 262 -13.88 5.49 11.25
CA PHE A 262 -14.65 4.39 11.84
C PHE A 262 -14.58 3.08 11.04
N ASN A 263 -14.65 3.18 9.71
CA ASN A 263 -14.63 2.02 8.80
C ASN A 263 -13.30 1.25 8.77
N PHE A 264 -12.21 1.76 9.36
CA PHE A 264 -10.98 0.98 9.48
C PHE A 264 -11.14 -0.20 10.42
N LEU A 265 -11.99 -0.07 11.44
CA LEU A 265 -12.27 -1.13 12.42
C LEU A 265 -12.91 -2.37 11.79
N GLU A 266 -13.59 -2.20 10.65
CA GLU A 266 -14.19 -3.30 9.88
C GLU A 266 -13.18 -4.01 8.97
N LYS A 267 -12.01 -3.40 8.70
CA LYS A 267 -11.11 -3.83 7.61
C LYS A 267 -9.73 -4.24 8.09
N MET A 268 -9.28 -3.73 9.23
CA MET A 268 -7.95 -3.99 9.76
C MET A 268 -7.94 -4.03 11.28
N ASP A 269 -6.89 -4.65 11.81
CA ASP A 269 -6.68 -4.76 13.24
C ASP A 269 -5.99 -3.51 13.80
N VAL A 270 -6.80 -2.49 14.09
CA VAL A 270 -6.32 -1.20 14.63
C VAL A 270 -5.78 -1.35 16.06
N LEU A 271 -6.33 -2.28 16.83
CA LEU A 271 -6.05 -2.43 18.26
C LEU A 271 -4.96 -3.46 18.56
N ASP A 272 -4.41 -4.16 17.55
CA ASP A 272 -3.30 -5.12 17.71
C ASP A 272 -2.13 -4.48 18.47
N VAL A 273 -1.74 -3.26 18.07
CA VAL A 273 -0.66 -2.49 18.69
C VAL A 273 -0.98 -1.95 20.09
N ALA A 274 -2.23 -2.02 20.57
CA ALA A 274 -2.60 -1.46 21.87
C ALA A 274 -2.09 -2.35 23.01
N ASP A 275 -1.43 -1.72 23.98
CA ASP A 275 -0.99 -2.34 25.24
C ASP A 275 -2.19 -2.43 26.22
N PRO A 276 -2.21 -3.36 27.18
CA PRO A 276 -3.26 -3.40 28.19
C PRO A 276 -3.37 -2.08 28.97
N GLY A 277 -4.60 -1.60 29.19
CA GLY A 277 -4.87 -0.32 29.84
C GLY A 277 -4.69 0.92 28.95
N ALA A 278 -4.36 0.73 27.66
CA ALA A 278 -4.16 1.86 26.74
C ALA A 278 -5.44 2.69 26.53
N THR A 279 -5.25 3.95 26.17
CA THR A 279 -6.34 4.85 25.76
C THR A 279 -6.62 4.68 24.27
N PHE A 280 -7.89 4.46 23.92
CA PHE A 280 -8.35 4.35 22.54
C PHE A 280 -9.28 5.52 22.19
N LEU A 281 -8.84 6.39 21.28
CA LEU A 281 -9.62 7.52 20.77
C LEU A 281 -10.20 7.20 19.38
N LEU A 282 -11.51 7.24 19.23
CA LEU A 282 -12.20 6.91 17.99
C LEU A 282 -13.02 8.09 17.45
N ASN A 283 -12.75 8.47 16.20
CA ASN A 283 -13.67 9.32 15.43
C ASN A 283 -14.85 8.46 14.95
N SER A 284 -16.05 8.72 15.47
CA SER A 284 -17.25 7.92 15.20
C SER A 284 -18.44 8.81 14.84
N PRO A 285 -19.26 8.43 13.84
CA PRO A 285 -20.56 9.07 13.63
C PRO A 285 -21.59 8.70 14.72
N PHE A 286 -21.26 7.73 15.60
CA PHE A 286 -22.12 7.27 16.68
C PHE A 286 -21.71 7.90 18.01
N GLY A 287 -22.70 8.27 18.82
CA GLY A 287 -22.48 8.82 20.16
C GLY A 287 -22.04 7.76 21.18
N PRO A 288 -21.66 8.17 22.42
CA PRO A 288 -21.16 7.26 23.45
C PRO A 288 -22.15 6.17 23.88
N THR A 289 -23.46 6.38 23.70
CA THR A 289 -24.51 5.39 24.01
C THR A 289 -24.67 4.32 22.93
N ASP A 290 -24.40 4.67 21.68
CA ASP A 290 -24.77 3.84 20.52
C ASP A 290 -23.54 3.19 19.88
N VAL A 291 -22.35 3.76 20.08
CA VAL A 291 -21.12 3.31 19.43
C VAL A 291 -20.80 1.85 19.73
N TRP A 292 -21.01 1.39 20.97
CA TRP A 292 -20.68 0.03 21.39
C TRP A 292 -21.35 -1.03 20.52
N SER A 293 -22.66 -0.88 20.25
CA SER A 293 -23.43 -1.80 19.43
C SER A 293 -23.06 -1.76 17.94
N ASN A 294 -22.39 -0.70 17.49
CA ASN A 294 -21.93 -0.53 16.12
C ASN A 294 -20.47 -0.99 15.92
N LEU A 295 -19.74 -1.29 17.00
CA LEU A 295 -18.36 -1.77 16.91
C LEU A 295 -18.32 -3.25 16.49
N PRO A 296 -17.41 -3.63 15.58
CA PRO A 296 -17.15 -5.02 15.26
C PRO A 296 -16.84 -5.86 16.52
N VAL A 297 -17.30 -7.11 16.55
CA VAL A 297 -17.18 -8.00 17.71
C VAL A 297 -15.72 -8.18 18.15
N ASN A 298 -14.80 -8.37 17.20
CA ASN A 298 -13.37 -8.52 17.47
C ASN A 298 -12.77 -7.26 18.13
N VAL A 299 -13.25 -6.07 17.75
CA VAL A 299 -12.81 -4.81 18.36
C VAL A 299 -13.36 -4.69 19.78
N ARG A 300 -14.63 -5.04 20.00
CA ARG A 300 -15.22 -5.11 21.35
C ARG A 300 -14.46 -6.09 22.26
N GLN A 301 -14.07 -7.25 21.74
CA GLN A 301 -13.28 -8.25 22.47
C GLN A 301 -11.92 -7.68 22.89
N GLN A 302 -11.16 -7.09 21.98
CA GLN A 302 -9.87 -6.49 22.31
C GLN A 302 -9.99 -5.34 23.32
N ILE A 303 -11.04 -4.52 23.24
CA ILE A 303 -11.28 -3.45 24.21
C ILE A 303 -11.46 -4.03 25.63
N VAL A 304 -12.23 -5.11 25.77
CA VAL A 304 -12.47 -5.76 27.07
C VAL A 304 -11.23 -6.51 27.57
N GLU A 305 -10.65 -7.37 26.72
CA GLU A 305 -9.50 -8.22 27.08
C GLU A 305 -8.28 -7.39 27.49
N LYS A 306 -8.01 -6.30 26.76
CA LYS A 306 -6.92 -5.39 27.06
C LYS A 306 -7.31 -4.29 28.06
N ASN A 307 -8.55 -4.29 28.59
CA ASN A 307 -9.06 -3.28 29.52
C ASN A 307 -8.79 -1.83 29.04
N LEU A 308 -9.16 -1.54 27.78
CA LEU A 308 -8.88 -0.25 27.14
C LEU A 308 -9.85 0.83 27.61
N ARG A 309 -9.36 2.07 27.65
CA ARG A 309 -10.20 3.26 27.91
C ARG A 309 -10.69 3.84 26.59
N LEU A 310 -11.95 3.60 26.23
CA LEU A 310 -12.54 4.04 24.97
C LEU A 310 -13.10 5.47 25.08
N PHE A 311 -12.65 6.35 24.17
CA PHE A 311 -13.17 7.70 23.98
C PHE A 311 -13.68 7.88 22.55
N VAL A 312 -14.82 8.55 22.39
CA VAL A 312 -15.44 8.79 21.10
C VAL A 312 -15.75 10.27 20.86
N ILE A 313 -15.69 10.66 19.59
CA ILE A 313 -16.04 12.01 19.12
C ILE A 313 -16.52 11.95 17.66
N ASP A 314 -17.54 12.74 17.31
CA ASP A 314 -17.91 12.96 15.90
C ASP A 314 -17.16 14.18 15.36
N ALA A 315 -15.91 13.95 14.95
CA ALA A 315 -15.03 15.02 14.51
C ALA A 315 -15.50 15.63 13.17
N TYR A 316 -16.19 14.86 12.33
CA TYR A 316 -16.72 15.35 11.06
C TYR A 316 -17.89 16.30 11.26
N ARG A 317 -18.82 16.00 12.18
CA ARG A 317 -19.89 16.93 12.55
C ARG A 317 -19.32 18.21 13.13
N ILE A 318 -18.38 18.12 14.08
CA ILE A 318 -17.74 19.30 14.67
C ILE A 318 -17.04 20.14 13.59
N ALA A 319 -16.32 19.50 12.66
CA ALA A 319 -15.68 20.19 11.54
C ALA A 319 -16.68 20.88 10.61
N ARG A 320 -17.84 20.25 10.30
CA ARG A 320 -18.91 20.86 9.51
C ARG A 320 -19.52 22.07 10.22
N ASP A 321 -19.87 21.92 11.50
CA ASP A 321 -20.49 22.97 12.31
C ASP A 321 -19.53 24.17 12.50
N ALA A 322 -18.22 23.91 12.53
CA ALA A 322 -17.18 24.94 12.56
C ALA A 322 -16.77 25.47 11.17
N GLU A 323 -17.48 25.10 10.09
CA GLU A 323 -17.20 25.51 8.70
C GLU A 323 -15.77 25.14 8.21
N MET A 324 -15.24 24.02 8.69
CA MET A 324 -13.93 23.46 8.33
C MET A 324 -14.01 22.37 7.24
N GLY A 325 -15.21 22.01 6.80
CA GLY A 325 -15.45 20.95 5.80
C GLY A 325 -15.10 19.58 6.37
N THR A 326 -14.28 18.80 5.66
CA THR A 326 -13.87 17.43 6.06
C THR A 326 -12.59 17.39 6.90
N ARG A 327 -12.09 18.54 7.37
CA ARG A 327 -10.81 18.64 8.10
C ARG A 327 -11.00 18.38 9.59
N ILE A 328 -10.72 17.16 10.01
CA ILE A 328 -10.85 16.70 11.41
C ILE A 328 -9.55 16.83 12.22
N ASN A 329 -8.45 17.17 11.58
CA ASN A 329 -7.11 17.18 12.17
C ASN A 329 -6.99 18.04 13.45
N THR A 330 -7.56 19.25 13.46
CA THR A 330 -7.53 20.14 14.65
C THR A 330 -8.33 19.55 15.82
N VAL A 331 -9.47 18.91 15.53
CA VAL A 331 -10.35 18.28 16.52
C VAL A 331 -9.64 17.07 17.16
N MET A 332 -9.14 16.16 16.33
CA MET A 332 -8.45 14.95 16.82
C MET A 332 -7.15 15.27 17.55
N GLN A 333 -6.40 16.27 17.08
CA GLN A 333 -5.20 16.75 17.78
C GLN A 333 -5.52 17.27 19.19
N THR A 334 -6.62 18.03 19.33
CA THR A 334 -7.06 18.57 20.62
C THR A 334 -7.41 17.43 21.58
N CYS A 335 -8.11 16.40 21.10
CA CYS A 335 -8.46 15.22 21.89
C CYS A 335 -7.20 14.45 22.34
N PHE A 336 -6.21 14.28 21.46
CA PHE A 336 -4.94 13.66 21.83
C PHE A 336 -4.28 14.38 23.01
N PHE A 337 -4.12 15.71 22.94
CA PHE A 337 -3.51 16.46 24.03
C PHE A 337 -4.31 16.42 25.33
N ALA A 338 -5.64 16.38 25.26
CA ALA A 338 -6.49 16.28 26.43
C ALA A 338 -6.37 14.92 27.14
N LEU A 339 -6.04 13.85 26.41
CA LEU A 339 -6.04 12.48 26.91
C LEU A 339 -4.64 11.91 27.20
N ALA A 340 -3.63 12.29 26.42
CA ALA A 340 -2.31 11.66 26.46
C ALA A 340 -1.46 12.01 27.69
N GLY A 341 -1.86 13.02 28.47
CA GLY A 341 -1.18 13.39 29.73
C GLY A 341 0.24 13.95 29.56
N VAL A 342 0.69 14.22 28.33
CA VAL A 342 2.05 14.71 28.02
C VAL A 342 2.27 16.16 28.47
N LEU A 343 1.18 16.92 28.59
CA LEU A 343 1.15 18.29 29.09
C LEU A 343 -0.08 18.49 29.98
N PRO A 344 -0.04 19.40 30.97
CA PRO A 344 -1.24 19.87 31.65
C PRO A 344 -2.26 20.40 30.63
N ARG A 345 -3.54 20.04 30.82
CA ARG A 345 -4.62 20.31 29.86
C ARG A 345 -4.70 21.79 29.43
N GLU A 346 -4.63 22.72 30.36
CA GLU A 346 -4.69 24.16 30.08
C GLU A 346 -3.50 24.62 29.22
N GLN A 347 -2.28 24.20 29.59
CA GLN A 347 -1.07 24.50 28.84
C GLN A 347 -1.12 23.91 27.42
N ALA A 348 -1.65 22.69 27.28
CA ALA A 348 -1.78 22.04 25.98
C ALA A 348 -2.74 22.80 25.05
N ILE A 349 -3.88 23.27 25.55
CA ILE A 349 -4.85 24.07 24.79
C ILE A 349 -4.23 25.39 24.33
N ASP A 350 -3.51 26.07 25.23
CA ASP A 350 -2.84 27.32 24.91
C ASP A 350 -1.77 27.14 23.82
N GLU A 351 -0.95 26.10 23.91
CA GLU A 351 0.07 25.81 22.89
C GLU A 351 -0.54 25.42 21.54
N ILE A 352 -1.66 24.68 21.53
CA ILE A 352 -2.41 24.39 20.29
C ILE A 352 -2.91 25.69 19.66
N LYS A 353 -3.54 26.59 20.43
CA LYS A 353 -4.05 27.87 19.92
C LYS A 353 -2.91 28.77 19.41
N LYS A 354 -1.76 28.79 20.10
CA LYS A 354 -0.54 29.49 19.61
C LYS A 354 -0.02 28.90 18.29
N SER A 355 0.05 27.57 18.17
CA SER A 355 0.49 26.87 16.96
C SER A 355 -0.45 27.11 15.77
N ILE A 356 -1.77 27.12 16.01
CA ILE A 356 -2.79 27.49 15.03
C ILE A 356 -2.58 28.93 14.56
N ASN A 357 -2.35 29.88 15.48
CA ASN A 357 -2.08 31.27 15.12
C ASN A 357 -0.81 31.42 14.27
N LYS A 358 0.27 30.72 14.63
CA LYS A 358 1.54 30.73 13.89
C LYS A 358 1.39 30.15 12.47
N THR A 359 0.63 29.06 12.34
CA THR A 359 0.44 28.35 11.06
C THR A 359 -0.56 29.05 10.15
N TYR A 360 -1.70 29.48 10.69
CA TYR A 360 -2.85 29.93 9.91
C TYR A 360 -3.15 31.43 10.03
N GLY A 361 -2.45 32.19 10.89
CA GLY A 361 -2.72 33.61 11.07
C GLY A 361 -2.54 34.45 9.81
N LYS A 362 -1.63 34.03 8.92
CA LYS A 362 -1.46 34.66 7.59
C LYS A 362 -2.61 34.38 6.61
N ARG A 363 -3.50 33.42 6.90
CA ARG A 363 -4.63 33.04 6.04
C ARG A 363 -5.94 33.77 6.40
N GLY A 364 -5.89 34.71 7.35
CA GLY A 364 -7.00 35.57 7.74
C GLY A 364 -7.71 35.14 9.03
N GLU A 365 -8.36 36.10 9.68
CA GLU A 365 -9.00 35.94 11.00
C GLU A 365 -10.16 34.92 10.99
N ALA A 366 -10.91 34.84 9.87
CA ALA A 366 -12.00 33.88 9.73
C ALA A 366 -11.51 32.42 9.84
N VAL A 367 -10.36 32.09 9.25
CA VAL A 367 -9.77 30.75 9.33
C VAL A 367 -9.30 30.44 10.77
N LEU A 368 -8.73 31.43 11.45
CA LEU A 368 -8.35 31.29 12.87
C LEU A 368 -9.55 31.04 13.77
N ARG A 369 -10.60 31.86 13.63
CA ARG A 369 -11.82 31.74 14.45
C ARG A 369 -12.48 30.37 14.30
N ARG A 370 -12.56 29.85 13.07
CA ARG A 370 -13.07 28.50 12.78
C ARG A 370 -12.25 27.41 13.47
N ASN A 371 -10.92 27.50 13.44
CA ASN A 371 -10.05 26.55 14.13
C ASN A 371 -10.20 26.63 15.66
N PHE A 372 -10.31 27.83 16.23
CA PHE A 372 -10.52 27.98 17.67
C PHE A 372 -11.88 27.44 18.11
N ALA A 373 -12.94 27.70 17.35
CA ALA A 373 -14.25 27.12 17.59
C ALA A 373 -14.21 25.59 17.56
N ALA A 374 -13.47 25.00 16.62
CA ALA A 374 -13.28 23.55 16.56
C ALA A 374 -12.51 22.98 17.76
N VAL A 375 -11.48 23.69 18.27
CA VAL A 375 -10.75 23.29 19.50
C VAL A 375 -11.69 23.28 20.70
N ASP A 376 -12.47 24.36 20.88
CA ASP A 376 -13.36 24.49 22.04
C ASP A 376 -14.51 23.46 21.97
N ALA A 377 -15.09 23.25 20.78
CA ALA A 377 -16.11 22.23 20.56
C ALA A 377 -15.59 20.79 20.74
N ALA A 378 -14.33 20.52 20.38
CA ALA A 378 -13.72 19.21 20.56
C ALA A 378 -13.67 18.80 22.04
N LEU A 379 -13.35 19.74 22.93
CA LEU A 379 -13.28 19.46 24.37
C LEU A 379 -14.64 19.17 25.01
N GLY A 380 -15.72 19.71 24.45
CA GLY A 380 -17.09 19.45 24.90
C GLY A 380 -17.72 18.21 24.26
N GLY A 381 -17.29 17.83 23.06
CA GLY A 381 -17.79 16.68 22.30
C GLY A 381 -17.00 15.38 22.48
N LEU A 382 -15.96 15.39 23.31
CA LEU A 382 -15.17 14.21 23.66
C LEU A 382 -15.82 13.48 24.83
N HIS A 383 -16.20 12.22 24.63
CA HIS A 383 -16.89 11.42 25.64
C HIS A 383 -16.18 10.09 25.89
N GLU A 384 -16.00 9.72 27.16
CA GLU A 384 -15.60 8.37 27.56
C GLU A 384 -16.82 7.44 27.43
N VAL A 385 -16.60 6.22 26.95
CA VAL A 385 -17.65 5.20 26.76
C VAL A 385 -17.59 4.23 27.93
N ASP A 386 -18.74 3.96 28.55
CA ASP A 386 -18.86 2.91 29.56
C ASP A 386 -18.75 1.53 28.89
N VAL A 387 -17.55 0.95 28.96
CA VAL A 387 -17.25 -0.36 28.38
C VAL A 387 -17.88 -1.48 29.22
N PRO A 388 -18.74 -2.34 28.65
CA PRO A 388 -19.28 -3.50 29.35
C PRO A 388 -18.19 -4.50 29.76
N ALA A 389 -18.37 -5.19 30.89
CA ALA A 389 -17.41 -6.17 31.39
C ALA A 389 -17.28 -7.44 30.53
N VAL A 390 -18.28 -7.73 29.69
CA VAL A 390 -18.31 -8.90 28.80
C VAL A 390 -18.84 -8.49 27.43
N VAL A 391 -18.30 -9.13 26.40
CA VAL A 391 -18.87 -9.08 25.05
C VAL A 391 -19.94 -10.16 24.96
N GLY A 392 -21.08 -9.88 24.31
CA GLY A 392 -22.11 -10.90 24.07
C GLY A 392 -21.58 -12.03 23.17
N ASP A 393 -22.28 -13.18 23.17
CA ASP A 393 -21.99 -14.35 22.31
C ASP A 393 -22.33 -14.11 20.83
N GLU A 394 -21.84 -13.01 20.27
CA GLU A 394 -21.92 -12.73 18.85
C GLU A 394 -20.72 -13.36 18.14
N PRO A 395 -20.91 -14.04 16.99
CA PRO A 395 -19.78 -14.55 16.22
C PRO A 395 -18.85 -13.40 15.83
N ALA A 396 -17.54 -13.60 15.98
CA ALA A 396 -16.56 -12.63 15.52
C ALA A 396 -16.81 -12.29 14.04
N ALA A 397 -17.14 -11.04 13.76
CA ALA A 397 -17.21 -10.53 12.40
C ALA A 397 -15.79 -10.33 11.88
N ILE A 398 -15.09 -11.43 11.55
CA ILE A 398 -13.89 -11.32 10.72
C ILE A 398 -14.41 -10.84 9.36
N PRO A 399 -13.94 -9.70 8.83
CA PRO A 399 -14.26 -9.34 7.45
C PRO A 399 -13.79 -10.49 6.58
N ALA A 400 -14.74 -11.22 6.01
CA ALA A 400 -14.46 -12.29 5.07
C ALA A 400 -13.98 -11.65 3.78
N TRP A 401 -12.72 -11.23 3.75
CA TRP A 401 -12.04 -10.92 2.51
C TRP A 401 -12.09 -12.18 1.65
N GLY A 402 -12.97 -12.16 0.63
CA GLY A 402 -13.10 -13.29 -0.28
C GLY A 402 -13.89 -14.48 0.25
N ALA A 403 -15.02 -14.27 0.94
CA ALA A 403 -16.01 -15.35 1.16
C ALA A 403 -16.38 -16.09 -0.15
N GLU A 404 -16.22 -15.42 -1.29
CA GLU A 404 -16.48 -15.92 -2.64
C GLU A 404 -15.22 -16.43 -3.39
N LEU A 405 -14.02 -16.25 -2.82
CA LEU A 405 -12.78 -16.69 -3.45
C LEU A 405 -12.51 -18.16 -3.13
N ALA A 406 -12.07 -18.92 -4.13
CA ALA A 406 -11.46 -20.22 -3.88
C ALA A 406 -10.25 -20.03 -2.93
N SER A 407 -10.26 -20.72 -1.79
CA SER A 407 -9.32 -20.57 -0.69
C SER A 407 -7.85 -20.67 -1.12
N ASP A 408 -7.57 -21.39 -2.20
CA ASP A 408 -6.21 -21.71 -2.64
C ASP A 408 -5.62 -20.70 -3.64
N SER A 409 -6.43 -19.75 -4.13
CA SER A 409 -5.98 -18.74 -5.10
C SER A 409 -4.91 -17.81 -4.52
N PHE A 410 -4.02 -17.30 -5.39
CA PHE A 410 -3.00 -16.31 -4.99
C PHE A 410 -3.65 -15.08 -4.33
N VAL A 411 -4.80 -14.64 -4.85
CA VAL A 411 -5.53 -13.49 -4.29
C VAL A 411 -5.99 -13.77 -2.85
N ALA A 412 -6.58 -14.94 -2.59
CA ALA A 412 -7.05 -15.31 -1.26
C ALA A 412 -5.90 -15.47 -0.25
N ARG A 413 -4.79 -16.10 -0.66
CA ARG A 413 -3.66 -16.41 0.25
C ARG A 413 -2.71 -15.23 0.47
N VAL A 414 -2.49 -14.40 -0.55
CA VAL A 414 -1.43 -13.39 -0.56
C VAL A 414 -2.01 -11.97 -0.61
N THR A 415 -2.80 -11.65 -1.63
CA THR A 415 -3.36 -10.30 -1.80
C THR A 415 -4.25 -9.89 -0.62
N ALA A 416 -5.10 -10.79 -0.11
CA ALA A 416 -5.96 -10.51 1.04
C ALA A 416 -5.15 -10.20 2.31
N MET A 417 -4.06 -10.95 2.57
CA MET A 417 -3.18 -10.70 3.72
C MET A 417 -2.48 -9.34 3.62
N LEU A 418 -2.02 -8.97 2.42
CA LEU A 418 -1.41 -7.66 2.18
C LEU A 418 -2.41 -6.52 2.37
N LEU A 419 -3.64 -6.67 1.88
CA LEU A 419 -4.71 -5.68 2.05
C LEU A 419 -5.19 -5.56 3.51
N ALA A 420 -5.15 -6.64 4.27
CA ALA A 420 -5.44 -6.65 5.70
C ALA A 420 -4.30 -6.09 6.58
N GLY A 421 -3.20 -5.61 5.98
CA GLY A 421 -2.02 -5.11 6.71
C GLY A 421 -1.16 -6.21 7.34
N LYS A 422 -1.39 -7.48 6.98
CA LYS A 422 -0.70 -8.67 7.53
C LYS A 422 0.37 -9.22 6.58
N GLY A 423 0.91 -8.38 5.70
CA GLY A 423 1.95 -8.75 4.73
C GLY A 423 3.22 -9.29 5.37
N GLU A 424 3.54 -8.84 6.58
CA GLU A 424 4.72 -9.27 7.33
C GLU A 424 4.68 -10.74 7.76
N LEU A 425 3.48 -11.35 7.81
CA LEU A 425 3.26 -12.76 8.15
C LEU A 425 3.44 -13.69 6.93
N LEU A 426 3.54 -13.14 5.73
CA LEU A 426 3.71 -13.95 4.52
C LEU A 426 5.13 -14.51 4.45
N PRO A 427 5.29 -15.83 4.27
CA PRO A 427 6.60 -16.43 4.11
C PRO A 427 7.18 -16.20 2.72
N VAL A 428 8.47 -16.50 2.55
CA VAL A 428 9.15 -16.39 1.25
C VAL A 428 8.46 -17.24 0.18
N SER A 429 7.97 -18.44 0.50
CA SER A 429 7.24 -19.31 -0.44
C SER A 429 5.93 -18.73 -0.97
N ALA A 430 5.37 -17.71 -0.31
CA ALA A 430 4.15 -17.05 -0.77
C ALA A 430 4.41 -16.09 -1.93
N MET A 431 5.65 -15.61 -2.10
CA MET A 431 6.00 -14.61 -3.11
C MET A 431 6.45 -15.27 -4.42
N PRO A 432 6.02 -14.74 -5.59
CA PRO A 432 6.51 -15.21 -6.87
C PRO A 432 8.00 -14.82 -7.04
N PRO A 433 8.87 -15.73 -7.51
CA PRO A 433 10.32 -15.48 -7.57
C PRO A 433 10.71 -14.38 -8.56
N ASP A 434 9.85 -14.07 -9.53
CA ASP A 434 10.02 -13.04 -10.55
C ASP A 434 9.23 -11.75 -10.26
N GLY A 435 8.46 -11.71 -9.16
CA GLY A 435 7.62 -10.57 -8.81
C GLY A 435 6.33 -10.42 -9.62
N THR A 436 5.90 -11.43 -10.39
CA THR A 436 4.68 -11.34 -11.21
C THR A 436 3.40 -11.50 -10.37
N PHE A 437 2.51 -10.51 -10.40
CA PHE A 437 1.22 -10.52 -9.68
C PHE A 437 0.01 -10.67 -10.61
N PRO A 438 -1.12 -11.22 -10.11
CA PRO A 438 -2.35 -11.29 -10.88
C PRO A 438 -2.94 -9.90 -11.18
N THR A 439 -3.57 -9.80 -12.35
CA THR A 439 -4.35 -8.62 -12.75
C THR A 439 -5.77 -8.69 -12.18
N GLY A 440 -6.51 -7.58 -12.23
CA GLY A 440 -7.92 -7.51 -11.89
C GLY A 440 -8.14 -7.74 -10.40
N THR A 441 -7.38 -7.05 -9.56
CA THR A 441 -7.43 -7.25 -8.10
C THR A 441 -7.94 -6.01 -7.35
N ALA A 442 -7.99 -4.84 -7.98
CA ALA A 442 -8.51 -3.62 -7.35
C ALA A 442 -9.99 -3.72 -6.93
N HIS A 443 -10.81 -4.53 -7.61
CA HIS A 443 -12.24 -4.65 -7.28
C HIS A 443 -12.51 -5.34 -5.93
N TYR A 444 -11.52 -6.04 -5.36
CA TYR A 444 -11.62 -6.65 -4.03
C TYR A 444 -11.47 -5.62 -2.90
N GLU A 445 -10.94 -4.42 -3.16
CA GLU A 445 -10.64 -3.47 -2.08
C GLU A 445 -11.89 -2.85 -1.44
N LYS A 446 -12.91 -2.56 -2.28
CA LYS A 446 -14.17 -1.91 -1.89
C LYS A 446 -13.97 -0.85 -0.81
N ARG A 447 -13.05 0.10 -1.08
CA ARG A 447 -12.42 0.97 -0.07
C ARG A 447 -13.41 1.78 0.74
N SER A 448 -14.54 2.15 0.13
CA SER A 448 -15.70 2.79 0.75
C SER A 448 -15.39 4.15 1.37
N ILE A 449 -14.48 4.92 0.76
CA ILE A 449 -13.91 6.16 1.34
C ILE A 449 -14.72 7.43 1.09
N ALA A 450 -15.64 7.44 0.14
CA ALA A 450 -16.46 8.61 -0.15
C ALA A 450 -17.51 8.87 0.96
N GLN A 451 -17.68 10.14 1.33
CA GLN A 451 -18.75 10.59 2.24
C GLN A 451 -20.07 10.82 1.51
N GLU A 452 -19.98 11.36 0.29
CA GLU A 452 -21.10 11.55 -0.63
C GLU A 452 -20.85 10.75 -1.92
N ILE A 453 -21.91 10.24 -2.53
CA ILE A 453 -21.85 9.50 -3.80
C ILE A 453 -22.85 10.07 -4.82
N PRO A 454 -22.59 9.92 -6.12
CA PRO A 454 -23.49 10.41 -7.14
C PRO A 454 -24.73 9.50 -7.30
N ILE A 455 -25.92 10.05 -7.09
CA ILE A 455 -27.21 9.35 -7.25
C ILE A 455 -27.85 9.75 -8.58
N TRP A 456 -28.26 8.75 -9.36
CA TRP A 456 -28.77 8.92 -10.73
C TRP A 456 -30.28 9.16 -10.75
N ASP A 457 -30.69 10.19 -11.48
CA ASP A 457 -32.08 10.50 -11.82
C ASP A 457 -32.34 10.13 -13.29
N ALA A 458 -33.08 9.03 -13.47
CA ALA A 458 -33.33 8.45 -14.79
C ALA A 458 -34.24 9.34 -15.66
N ASP A 459 -35.15 10.12 -15.09
CA ASP A 459 -36.15 10.88 -15.84
C ASP A 459 -35.53 12.09 -16.56
N ILE A 460 -34.52 12.70 -15.94
CA ILE A 460 -33.82 13.87 -16.49
C ILE A 460 -32.71 13.45 -17.46
N CYS A 461 -32.15 12.25 -17.29
CA CYS A 461 -30.95 11.82 -18.01
C CYS A 461 -31.10 11.88 -19.54
N ILE A 462 -30.10 12.38 -20.25
CA ILE A 462 -30.08 12.39 -21.72
C ILE A 462 -29.21 11.29 -22.32
N GLN A 463 -28.70 10.37 -21.50
CA GLN A 463 -27.94 9.19 -21.95
C GLN A 463 -26.66 9.50 -22.73
N CYS A 464 -25.94 10.58 -22.38
CA CYS A 464 -24.76 11.02 -23.12
C CYS A 464 -23.46 10.25 -22.77
N GLY A 465 -23.40 9.59 -21.62
CA GLY A 465 -22.22 8.86 -21.14
C GLY A 465 -21.09 9.70 -20.57
N LEU A 466 -21.21 11.04 -20.54
CA LEU A 466 -20.15 11.93 -20.05
C LEU A 466 -19.75 11.64 -18.60
N CYS A 467 -20.70 11.32 -17.73
CA CYS A 467 -20.45 10.95 -16.34
C CYS A 467 -19.55 9.71 -16.21
N ALA A 468 -19.75 8.70 -17.08
CA ALA A 468 -18.93 7.48 -17.13
C ALA A 468 -17.56 7.73 -17.80
N LEU A 469 -17.50 8.61 -18.80
CA LEU A 469 -16.25 9.00 -19.46
C LEU A 469 -15.28 9.64 -18.48
N VAL A 470 -15.72 10.67 -17.77
CA VAL A 470 -14.85 11.49 -16.91
C VAL A 470 -14.54 10.83 -15.58
N CYS A 471 -15.20 9.72 -15.23
CA CYS A 471 -14.96 9.05 -13.95
C CYS A 471 -13.52 8.50 -13.90
N PRO A 472 -12.67 9.01 -12.99
CA PRO A 472 -11.28 8.57 -12.90
C PRO A 472 -11.11 7.14 -12.37
N HIS A 473 -12.12 6.60 -11.70
CA HIS A 473 -12.05 5.29 -11.04
C HIS A 473 -12.94 4.23 -11.70
N ALA A 474 -13.60 4.53 -12.82
CA ALA A 474 -14.65 3.68 -13.40
C ALA A 474 -15.75 3.29 -12.37
N ALA A 475 -15.97 4.14 -11.36
CA ALA A 475 -16.94 3.96 -10.27
C ALA A 475 -18.36 4.42 -10.66
N ILE A 476 -18.55 4.91 -11.88
CA ILE A 476 -19.87 5.09 -12.49
C ILE A 476 -19.81 4.60 -13.92
N ARG A 477 -20.76 3.74 -14.29
CA ARG A 477 -20.78 3.04 -15.58
C ARG A 477 -22.13 3.15 -16.23
N MET A 478 -22.15 3.12 -17.55
CA MET A 478 -23.37 2.98 -18.34
C MET A 478 -23.38 1.62 -19.02
N LYS A 479 -24.54 0.97 -19.05
CA LYS A 479 -24.69 -0.32 -19.74
C LYS A 479 -26.03 -0.37 -20.46
N PRO A 480 -26.05 -0.53 -21.79
CA PRO A 480 -27.25 -0.95 -22.50
C PRO A 480 -27.43 -2.47 -22.35
N PHE A 481 -28.67 -2.93 -22.27
CA PHE A 481 -28.97 -4.36 -22.13
C PHE A 481 -30.36 -4.70 -22.68
N ALA A 482 -30.57 -5.98 -23.01
CA ALA A 482 -31.85 -6.46 -23.54
C ALA A 482 -32.96 -6.35 -22.49
N THR A 483 -34.19 -6.06 -22.92
CA THR A 483 -35.36 -5.94 -22.02
C THR A 483 -35.61 -7.18 -21.16
N ALA A 484 -35.22 -8.37 -21.61
CA ALA A 484 -35.33 -9.60 -20.81
C ALA A 484 -34.44 -9.60 -19.55
N ALA A 485 -33.36 -8.82 -19.54
CA ALA A 485 -32.39 -8.80 -18.44
C ALA A 485 -32.86 -8.05 -17.19
N VAL A 486 -34.10 -7.54 -17.14
CA VAL A 486 -34.71 -6.94 -15.93
C VAL A 486 -35.80 -7.78 -15.30
N ALA A 487 -36.08 -8.98 -15.82
CA ALA A 487 -37.09 -9.87 -15.25
C ALA A 487 -36.81 -10.19 -13.77
N ASP A 488 -35.54 -10.36 -13.42
CA ASP A 488 -35.08 -10.68 -12.06
C ASP A 488 -34.42 -9.47 -11.35
N ALA A 489 -34.68 -8.24 -11.83
CA ALA A 489 -34.05 -7.05 -11.25
C ALA A 489 -34.60 -6.75 -9.85
N PRO A 490 -33.75 -6.36 -8.89
CA PRO A 490 -34.22 -5.82 -7.61
C PRO A 490 -35.21 -4.67 -7.84
N LYS A 491 -36.22 -4.54 -6.97
CA LYS A 491 -37.19 -3.43 -7.06
C LYS A 491 -36.53 -2.05 -7.03
N SER A 492 -35.37 -1.97 -6.40
CA SER A 492 -34.55 -0.77 -6.31
C SER A 492 -33.88 -0.43 -7.64
N PHE A 493 -33.63 -1.40 -8.53
CA PHE A 493 -32.82 -1.25 -9.74
C PHE A 493 -33.43 -0.26 -10.74
N THR A 494 -32.66 0.76 -11.08
CA THR A 494 -33.12 1.88 -11.90
C THR A 494 -32.65 1.69 -13.35
N TYR A 495 -33.56 1.86 -14.30
CA TYR A 495 -33.28 1.76 -15.73
C TYR A 495 -34.30 2.57 -16.54
N ARG A 496 -34.02 2.78 -17.82
CA ARG A 496 -34.96 3.40 -18.77
C ARG A 496 -34.74 2.93 -20.22
N PRO A 497 -35.68 3.15 -21.15
CA PRO A 497 -35.50 2.82 -22.56
C PRO A 497 -34.28 3.52 -23.17
N TYR A 498 -33.48 2.78 -23.94
CA TYR A 498 -32.37 3.32 -24.72
C TYR A 498 -32.90 4.17 -25.89
N THR A 499 -32.41 5.40 -26.04
CA THR A 499 -32.96 6.36 -27.04
C THR A 499 -32.29 6.29 -28.41
N GLY A 500 -31.20 5.54 -28.57
CA GLY A 500 -30.48 5.44 -29.85
C GLY A 500 -31.12 4.41 -30.78
N LYS A 501 -31.05 4.65 -32.09
CA LYS A 501 -31.59 3.75 -33.13
C LYS A 501 -30.72 2.51 -33.38
N ASP A 502 -29.48 2.55 -32.92
CA ASP A 502 -28.45 1.52 -33.05
C ASP A 502 -28.73 0.27 -32.20
N LEU A 503 -29.47 0.43 -31.10
CA LEU A 503 -29.85 -0.65 -30.19
C LEU A 503 -31.34 -0.54 -29.85
N ALA A 504 -32.18 -0.75 -30.87
CA ALA A 504 -33.62 -0.79 -30.69
C ALA A 504 -34.01 -1.88 -29.67
N ASP A 505 -35.05 -1.63 -28.87
CA ASP A 505 -35.58 -2.56 -27.85
C ASP A 505 -34.63 -2.88 -26.68
N CYS A 506 -33.53 -2.13 -26.55
CA CYS A 506 -32.66 -2.16 -25.38
C CYS A 506 -33.12 -1.17 -24.30
N LEU A 507 -32.84 -1.54 -23.06
CA LEU A 507 -32.88 -0.67 -21.89
C LEU A 507 -31.47 -0.17 -21.58
N MET A 508 -31.37 0.80 -20.68
CA MET A 508 -30.09 1.31 -20.21
C MET A 508 -30.16 1.75 -18.76
N THR A 509 -29.05 1.55 -18.07
CA THR A 509 -28.81 2.03 -16.71
C THR A 509 -27.51 2.83 -16.64
N ILE A 510 -27.46 3.76 -15.69
CA ILE A 510 -26.23 4.38 -15.21
C ILE A 510 -26.12 4.03 -13.73
N GLN A 511 -25.10 3.25 -13.38
CA GLN A 511 -24.96 2.70 -12.03
C GLN A 511 -23.63 3.14 -11.40
N VAL A 512 -23.71 3.59 -10.15
CA VAL A 512 -22.55 3.89 -9.31
C VAL A 512 -22.09 2.64 -8.57
N ALA A 513 -20.78 2.47 -8.44
CA ALA A 513 -20.13 1.54 -7.52
C ALA A 513 -19.87 2.27 -6.19
N PRO A 514 -20.75 2.16 -5.18
CA PRO A 514 -20.72 3.04 -4.00
C PRO A 514 -19.47 2.87 -3.14
N ASP A 515 -18.89 1.67 -3.13
CA ASP A 515 -17.67 1.37 -2.37
C ASP A 515 -16.38 1.75 -3.11
N ASP A 516 -16.42 1.94 -4.42
CA ASP A 516 -15.24 2.32 -5.22
C ASP A 516 -15.27 3.80 -5.64
N CYS A 517 -16.39 4.48 -5.41
CA CYS A 517 -16.48 5.91 -5.61
C CYS A 517 -15.60 6.66 -4.61
N THR A 518 -14.91 7.69 -5.09
CA THR A 518 -14.04 8.57 -4.30
C THR A 518 -14.70 9.90 -3.94
N GLY A 519 -15.96 10.12 -4.34
CA GLY A 519 -16.72 11.34 -4.00
C GLY A 519 -16.23 12.61 -4.71
N CYS A 520 -15.47 12.49 -5.80
CA CYS A 520 -14.82 13.64 -6.44
C CYS A 520 -15.76 14.65 -7.14
N GLY A 521 -17.04 14.33 -7.32
CA GLY A 521 -18.03 15.25 -7.93
C GLY A 521 -17.92 15.48 -9.45
N VAL A 522 -16.81 15.12 -10.10
CA VAL A 522 -16.54 15.42 -11.53
C VAL A 522 -17.66 14.94 -12.47
N CYS A 523 -18.27 13.79 -12.18
CA CYS A 523 -19.40 13.25 -12.96
C CYS A 523 -20.67 14.10 -12.87
N VAL A 524 -20.92 14.74 -11.73
CA VAL A 524 -22.03 15.68 -11.50
C VAL A 524 -21.72 17.01 -12.16
N ASP A 525 -20.49 17.49 -12.06
CA ASP A 525 -20.07 18.77 -12.66
C ASP A 525 -20.25 18.79 -14.17
N VAL A 526 -19.80 17.73 -14.86
CA VAL A 526 -19.91 17.61 -16.32
C VAL A 526 -21.33 17.34 -16.80
N CYS A 527 -22.25 16.89 -15.94
CA CYS A 527 -23.59 16.50 -16.36
C CYS A 527 -24.35 17.69 -16.97
N PRO A 528 -24.71 17.63 -18.27
CA PRO A 528 -25.38 18.74 -18.96
C PRO A 528 -26.89 18.76 -18.71
N ALA A 529 -27.47 17.65 -18.25
CA ALA A 529 -28.91 17.48 -18.09
C ALA A 529 -29.37 18.04 -16.74
N LYS A 530 -30.29 19.02 -16.77
CA LYS A 530 -30.83 19.73 -15.61
C LYS A 530 -32.34 19.58 -15.55
N SER A 531 -32.89 19.52 -14.34
CA SER A 531 -34.33 19.60 -14.11
C SER A 531 -34.85 20.95 -14.61
N LYS A 532 -36.04 20.94 -15.21
CA LYS A 532 -36.77 22.16 -15.57
C LYS A 532 -37.55 22.74 -14.38
N GLU A 533 -37.78 21.93 -13.34
CA GLU A 533 -38.65 22.26 -12.21
C GLU A 533 -37.86 22.61 -10.94
N VAL A 534 -36.76 21.88 -10.67
CA VAL A 534 -35.96 22.06 -9.46
C VAL A 534 -34.63 22.73 -9.80
N VAL A 535 -34.42 23.92 -9.25
CA VAL A 535 -33.20 24.73 -9.49
C VAL A 535 -31.98 23.97 -8.96
N ARG A 536 -30.94 23.84 -9.80
CA ARG A 536 -29.67 23.12 -9.55
C ARG A 536 -29.74 21.58 -9.50
N HIS A 537 -30.93 20.97 -9.58
CA HIS A 537 -31.04 19.52 -9.70
C HIS A 537 -30.63 19.05 -11.10
N LYS A 538 -29.69 18.10 -11.17
CA LYS A 538 -29.19 17.50 -12.41
C LYS A 538 -29.69 16.06 -12.56
N ALA A 539 -29.42 15.43 -13.69
CA ALA A 539 -29.65 13.99 -13.86
C ALA A 539 -28.78 13.10 -12.95
N ILE A 540 -27.80 13.69 -12.27
CA ILE A 540 -26.98 13.02 -11.28
C ILE A 540 -26.51 14.05 -10.25
N ASN A 541 -26.60 13.74 -8.96
CA ASN A 541 -26.29 14.69 -7.87
C ASN A 541 -25.52 13.99 -6.76
N MET A 542 -24.67 14.74 -6.05
CA MET A 542 -23.99 14.21 -4.85
C MET A 542 -24.99 14.19 -3.69
N GLU A 543 -25.11 13.05 -3.03
CA GLU A 543 -25.94 12.86 -1.84
C GLU A 543 -25.14 12.07 -0.78
N ASP A 544 -25.52 12.23 0.50
CA ASP A 544 -24.90 11.51 1.62
C ASP A 544 -24.93 10.00 1.36
N LYS A 545 -23.79 9.33 1.54
CA LYS A 545 -23.65 7.92 1.16
C LYS A 545 -24.46 6.97 2.04
N LEU A 546 -24.47 7.19 3.37
CA LEU A 546 -25.00 6.22 4.32
C LEU A 546 -26.47 5.83 4.05
N PRO A 547 -27.40 6.77 3.77
CA PRO A 547 -28.79 6.43 3.43
C PRO A 547 -28.96 5.64 2.12
N HIS A 548 -27.95 5.65 1.25
CA HIS A 548 -28.01 5.02 -0.08
C HIS A 548 -27.15 3.76 -0.20
N LEU A 549 -26.21 3.54 0.72
CA LEU A 549 -25.13 2.57 0.59
C LEU A 549 -25.62 1.16 0.25
N GLU A 550 -26.47 0.57 1.09
CA GLU A 550 -26.96 -0.80 0.90
C GLU A 550 -27.77 -0.96 -0.38
N ARG A 551 -28.58 0.05 -0.71
CA ARG A 551 -29.38 0.04 -1.94
C ARG A 551 -28.50 0.10 -3.18
N GLU A 552 -27.49 0.96 -3.19
CA GLU A 552 -26.58 1.10 -4.33
C GLU A 552 -25.61 -0.09 -4.45
N ARG A 553 -25.29 -0.79 -3.34
CA ARG A 553 -24.56 -2.06 -3.35
C ARG A 553 -25.37 -3.13 -4.09
N GLU A 554 -26.62 -3.37 -3.67
CA GLU A 554 -27.53 -4.33 -4.31
C GLU A 554 -27.69 -4.06 -5.82
N LYS A 555 -27.87 -2.79 -6.19
CA LYS A 555 -27.97 -2.38 -7.59
C LYS A 555 -26.68 -2.61 -8.38
N PHE A 556 -25.52 -2.31 -7.80
CA PHE A 556 -24.24 -2.50 -8.47
C PHE A 556 -23.91 -3.99 -8.64
N ASP A 557 -24.21 -4.83 -7.65
CA ASP A 557 -24.05 -6.28 -7.76
C ASP A 557 -24.93 -6.85 -8.87
N TYR A 558 -26.17 -6.37 -9.00
CA TYR A 558 -27.03 -6.73 -10.12
C TYR A 558 -26.48 -6.23 -11.46
N PHE A 559 -26.01 -4.98 -11.52
CA PHE A 559 -25.39 -4.41 -12.72
C PHE A 559 -24.23 -5.26 -13.26
N LEU A 560 -23.42 -5.84 -12.36
CA LEU A 560 -22.30 -6.71 -12.74
C LEU A 560 -22.76 -8.04 -13.35
N LYS A 561 -23.94 -8.55 -12.98
CA LYS A 561 -24.52 -9.79 -13.55
C LYS A 561 -25.08 -9.59 -14.96
N ILE A 562 -25.43 -8.36 -15.33
CA ILE A 562 -25.91 -8.05 -16.68
C ILE A 562 -24.77 -8.21 -17.68
N LYS A 563 -24.97 -9.06 -18.69
CA LYS A 563 -24.00 -9.29 -19.76
C LYS A 563 -23.61 -7.99 -20.46
N ASP A 564 -22.31 -7.77 -20.64
CA ASP A 564 -21.81 -6.64 -21.42
C ASP A 564 -22.20 -6.75 -22.89
N ILE A 565 -22.36 -5.60 -23.53
CA ILE A 565 -22.75 -5.53 -24.94
C ILE A 565 -21.64 -6.07 -25.85
N ASP A 566 -22.04 -6.71 -26.95
CA ASP A 566 -21.10 -7.14 -27.98
C ASP A 566 -20.40 -5.91 -28.57
N ARG A 567 -19.07 -5.91 -28.51
CA ARG A 567 -18.21 -4.82 -29.00
C ARG A 567 -18.47 -4.48 -30.47
N THR A 568 -18.86 -5.48 -31.27
CA THR A 568 -19.18 -5.31 -32.71
C THR A 568 -20.46 -4.47 -32.96
N GLN A 569 -21.30 -4.30 -31.93
CA GLN A 569 -22.53 -3.51 -32.01
C GLN A 569 -22.33 -2.05 -31.57
N VAL A 570 -21.13 -1.70 -31.09
CA VAL A 570 -20.83 -0.40 -30.50
C VAL A 570 -20.09 0.50 -31.48
N LYS A 571 -20.53 1.76 -31.58
CA LYS A 571 -19.84 2.82 -32.34
C LYS A 571 -18.69 3.42 -31.52
N THR A 572 -17.47 2.96 -31.79
CA THR A 572 -16.25 3.33 -31.05
C THR A 572 -15.72 4.73 -31.37
N ASP A 573 -16.27 5.41 -32.38
CA ASP A 573 -15.95 6.79 -32.78
C ASP A 573 -16.80 7.86 -32.05
N SER A 574 -17.66 7.44 -31.12
CA SER A 574 -18.55 8.32 -30.35
C SER A 574 -18.32 8.22 -28.85
N VAL A 575 -18.43 9.34 -28.13
CA VAL A 575 -18.35 9.35 -26.66
C VAL A 575 -19.36 8.38 -26.06
N LYS A 576 -20.64 8.46 -26.46
CA LYS A 576 -21.69 7.59 -25.94
C LYS A 576 -21.35 6.11 -26.17
N GLY A 577 -20.90 5.74 -27.36
CA GLY A 577 -20.58 4.35 -27.71
C GLY A 577 -19.40 3.81 -26.92
N THR A 578 -18.28 4.54 -26.85
CA THR A 578 -17.10 4.08 -26.07
C THR A 578 -17.44 3.79 -24.60
N GLN A 579 -18.40 4.53 -24.02
CA GLN A 579 -18.78 4.34 -22.62
C GLN A 579 -19.73 3.17 -22.37
N MET A 580 -20.25 2.53 -23.43
CA MET A 580 -20.97 1.24 -23.32
C MET A 580 -20.02 0.04 -23.21
N LEU A 581 -18.75 0.22 -23.59
CA LEU A 581 -17.74 -0.83 -23.50
C LEU A 581 -17.27 -0.98 -22.05
N GLN A 582 -17.03 -2.22 -21.64
CA GLN A 582 -16.45 -2.53 -20.35
C GLN A 582 -15.08 -1.83 -20.19
N PRO A 583 -14.86 -1.04 -19.12
CA PRO A 583 -13.54 -0.54 -18.80
C PRO A 583 -12.66 -1.68 -18.29
N LEU A 584 -11.43 -1.79 -18.81
CA LEU A 584 -10.42 -2.74 -18.36
C LEU A 584 -9.32 -2.08 -17.50
N PHE A 585 -9.61 -0.87 -17.02
CA PHE A 585 -8.86 -0.12 -16.03
C PHE A 585 -9.86 0.50 -15.04
N GLU A 586 -9.92 -0.04 -13.83
CA GLU A 586 -10.95 0.29 -12.84
C GLU A 586 -10.39 0.37 -11.42
N PHE A 587 -11.00 1.22 -10.60
CA PHE A 587 -10.78 1.29 -9.15
C PHE A 587 -9.31 1.55 -8.71
N SER A 588 -8.55 2.27 -9.54
CA SER A 588 -7.13 2.56 -9.28
C SER A 588 -6.88 3.33 -7.97
N GLY A 589 -5.64 3.25 -7.47
CA GLY A 589 -5.17 4.01 -6.31
C GLY A 589 -4.96 5.51 -6.54
N ALA A 590 -5.45 6.06 -7.66
CA ALA A 590 -5.28 7.47 -8.02
C ALA A 590 -6.10 8.42 -7.11
N CYS A 591 -5.71 9.69 -7.09
CA CYS A 591 -6.42 10.73 -6.34
C CYS A 591 -7.89 10.87 -6.77
N ALA A 592 -8.74 11.34 -5.84
CA ALA A 592 -10.09 11.79 -6.18
C ALA A 592 -10.03 12.89 -7.25
N GLY A 593 -10.69 12.69 -8.39
CA GLY A 593 -10.66 13.64 -9.51
C GLY A 593 -9.36 13.63 -10.33
N CYS A 594 -8.60 12.53 -10.33
CA CYS A 594 -7.36 12.42 -11.11
C CYS A 594 -7.56 12.69 -12.60
N GLY A 595 -6.75 13.58 -13.18
CA GLY A 595 -6.81 13.95 -14.59
C GLY A 595 -6.22 12.92 -15.56
N GLU A 596 -5.44 11.94 -15.09
CA GLU A 596 -4.75 10.98 -15.98
C GLU A 596 -5.61 9.74 -16.27
N THR A 597 -6.20 9.16 -15.22
CA THR A 597 -6.90 7.86 -15.29
C THR A 597 -8.09 7.76 -16.27
N PRO A 598 -8.90 8.81 -16.54
CA PRO A 598 -9.94 8.73 -17.57
C PRO A 598 -9.39 8.38 -18.97
N TYR A 599 -8.17 8.83 -19.28
CA TYR A 599 -7.51 8.51 -20.55
C TYR A 599 -7.13 7.03 -20.63
N LEU A 600 -6.56 6.47 -19.55
CA LEU A 600 -6.21 5.05 -19.50
C LEU A 600 -7.45 4.15 -19.51
N LYS A 601 -8.51 4.57 -18.81
CA LYS A 601 -9.82 3.91 -18.87
C LYS A 601 -10.35 3.86 -20.29
N LEU A 602 -10.37 4.99 -21.00
CA LEU A 602 -10.83 5.05 -22.38
C LEU A 602 -9.96 4.18 -23.32
N MET A 603 -8.63 4.24 -23.18
CA MET A 603 -7.72 3.39 -23.92
C MET A 603 -8.02 1.90 -23.70
N SER A 604 -8.27 1.51 -22.44
CA SER A 604 -8.61 0.13 -22.08
C SER A 604 -9.95 -0.32 -22.67
N GLN A 605 -10.93 0.57 -22.79
CA GLN A 605 -12.22 0.29 -23.43
C GLN A 605 -12.05 0.00 -24.93
N LEU A 606 -11.17 0.74 -25.60
CA LEU A 606 -10.92 0.63 -27.04
C LEU A 606 -10.00 -0.53 -27.42
N PHE A 607 -8.92 -0.75 -26.68
CA PHE A 607 -7.83 -1.65 -27.08
C PHE A 607 -7.44 -2.68 -26.02
N GLY A 608 -8.07 -2.66 -24.85
CA GLY A 608 -7.57 -3.37 -23.68
C GLY A 608 -7.52 -4.89 -23.84
N ASP A 609 -8.39 -5.49 -24.66
CA ASP A 609 -8.41 -6.93 -24.94
C ASP A 609 -7.19 -7.44 -25.75
N ARG A 610 -6.33 -6.52 -26.22
CA ARG A 610 -5.11 -6.79 -26.98
C ARG A 610 -3.98 -5.80 -26.70
N ALA A 611 -4.06 -5.06 -25.60
CA ALA A 611 -3.06 -4.06 -25.21
C ALA A 611 -1.86 -4.71 -24.50
N VAL A 612 -0.67 -4.20 -24.79
CA VAL A 612 0.56 -4.47 -24.07
C VAL A 612 1.14 -3.12 -23.64
N ILE A 613 1.34 -2.93 -22.35
CA ILE A 613 1.67 -1.63 -21.76
C ILE A 613 3.09 -1.66 -21.20
N ALA A 614 3.94 -0.80 -21.75
CA ALA A 614 5.18 -0.35 -21.13
C ALA A 614 4.88 0.95 -20.37
N ASN A 615 5.06 0.96 -19.06
CA ASN A 615 4.75 2.10 -18.21
C ASN A 615 6.01 2.67 -17.55
N ALA A 616 6.29 3.95 -17.73
CA ALA A 616 7.39 4.64 -17.05
C ALA A 616 7.09 4.77 -15.57
N THR A 617 8.13 4.80 -14.75
CA THR A 617 7.98 5.10 -13.33
C THR A 617 7.42 6.50 -13.12
N GLY A 618 6.46 6.65 -12.21
CA GLY A 618 5.73 7.88 -11.97
C GLY A 618 4.28 7.64 -11.57
N CYS A 619 3.46 8.69 -11.62
CA CYS A 619 2.04 8.65 -11.23
C CYS A 619 1.30 7.42 -11.79
N SER A 620 1.46 7.17 -13.10
CA SER A 620 0.83 6.08 -13.83
C SER A 620 1.27 4.70 -13.38
N SER A 621 2.54 4.50 -13.06
CA SER A 621 3.00 3.23 -12.47
C SER A 621 2.47 3.02 -11.06
N ILE A 622 2.33 4.08 -10.25
CA ILE A 622 1.86 3.98 -8.87
C ILE A 622 0.38 3.63 -8.82
N TYR A 623 -0.50 4.38 -9.50
CA TYR A 623 -1.92 3.98 -9.48
C TYR A 623 -2.21 2.79 -10.40
N GLY A 624 -1.32 2.47 -11.35
CA GLY A 624 -1.49 1.41 -12.35
C GLY A 624 -0.91 0.05 -11.95
N GLY A 625 0.00 -0.01 -10.98
CA GLY A 625 0.70 -1.25 -10.62
C GLY A 625 1.22 -1.31 -9.18
N ASN A 626 0.65 -0.53 -8.26
CA ASN A 626 1.03 -0.60 -6.86
C ASN A 626 0.42 -1.81 -6.16
N LEU A 627 1.23 -2.85 -6.02
CA LEU A 627 0.87 -4.11 -5.38
C LEU A 627 0.37 -3.89 -3.93
N PRO A 628 -0.57 -4.71 -3.45
CA PRO A 628 -0.98 -6.01 -4.00
C PRO A 628 -2.13 -5.97 -5.01
N THR A 629 -2.66 -4.79 -5.32
CA THR A 629 -3.82 -4.63 -6.18
C THR A 629 -3.50 -3.86 -7.45
N THR A 630 -4.09 -4.29 -8.55
CA THR A 630 -3.91 -3.65 -9.86
C THR A 630 -5.27 -3.29 -10.46
N PRO A 631 -5.40 -2.10 -11.07
CA PRO A 631 -6.64 -1.65 -11.71
C PRO A 631 -6.86 -2.24 -13.11
N TRP A 632 -5.81 -2.75 -13.75
CA TRP A 632 -5.92 -3.48 -15.00
C TRP A 632 -6.75 -4.72 -14.75
N THR A 633 -7.70 -5.03 -15.62
CA THR A 633 -8.57 -6.22 -15.47
C THR A 633 -8.82 -6.89 -16.82
N THR A 634 -9.56 -7.99 -16.82
CA THR A 634 -9.88 -8.78 -18.01
C THR A 634 -11.36 -8.70 -18.37
N ASP A 635 -11.64 -8.92 -19.66
CA ASP A 635 -12.99 -9.16 -20.15
C ASP A 635 -13.48 -10.56 -19.74
N ALA A 636 -14.75 -10.87 -20.04
CA ALA A 636 -15.33 -12.20 -19.78
C ALA A 636 -14.64 -13.36 -20.53
N SER A 637 -13.74 -13.08 -21.48
CA SER A 637 -12.91 -14.08 -22.17
C SER A 637 -11.51 -14.21 -21.55
N GLY A 638 -11.24 -13.55 -20.42
CA GLY A 638 -9.94 -13.56 -19.74
C GLY A 638 -8.87 -12.71 -20.42
N ARG A 639 -9.24 -11.82 -21.34
CA ARG A 639 -8.29 -10.96 -22.07
C ARG A 639 -8.29 -9.56 -21.49
N GLY A 640 -7.11 -9.01 -21.28
CA GLY A 640 -6.94 -7.66 -20.78
C GLY A 640 -5.52 -7.15 -21.04
N PRO A 641 -5.23 -5.92 -20.62
CA PRO A 641 -3.92 -5.34 -20.82
C PRO A 641 -2.83 -6.13 -20.07
N ALA A 642 -1.78 -6.53 -20.78
CA ALA A 642 -0.55 -6.99 -20.17
C ALA A 642 0.27 -5.75 -19.77
N TRP A 643 0.55 -5.57 -18.48
CA TRP A 643 1.19 -4.35 -17.96
C TRP A 643 2.55 -4.65 -17.35
N CYS A 644 3.54 -3.79 -17.61
CA CYS A 644 4.86 -3.86 -16.99
C CYS A 644 5.46 -2.46 -16.82
N ASN A 645 6.22 -2.27 -15.75
CA ASN A 645 7.05 -1.09 -15.49
C ASN A 645 8.51 -1.55 -15.38
N SER A 646 9.37 -1.03 -16.26
CA SER A 646 10.81 -1.26 -16.21
C SER A 646 11.44 -0.23 -15.26
N LEU A 647 11.96 0.88 -15.78
CA LEU A 647 12.52 1.98 -15.00
C LEU A 647 11.85 3.31 -15.36
N PHE A 648 12.41 4.41 -14.85
CA PHE A 648 11.90 5.74 -15.14
C PHE A 648 12.42 6.22 -16.50
N GLU A 649 13.69 5.95 -16.78
CA GLU A 649 14.49 6.48 -17.87
C GLU A 649 14.42 5.68 -19.18
N ASP A 650 13.93 4.43 -19.16
CA ASP A 650 14.08 3.49 -20.30
C ASP A 650 12.74 3.10 -20.96
N ASN A 651 11.65 3.77 -20.61
CA ASN A 651 10.32 3.26 -20.94
C ASN A 651 10.02 3.23 -22.45
N ALA A 652 10.63 4.14 -23.23
CA ALA A 652 10.49 4.15 -24.70
C ALA A 652 11.17 2.93 -25.33
N GLU A 653 12.41 2.66 -24.94
CA GLU A 653 13.24 1.54 -25.39
C GLU A 653 12.67 0.22 -24.91
N PHE A 654 12.12 0.18 -23.69
CA PHE A 654 11.42 -0.97 -23.15
C PHE A 654 10.18 -1.30 -24.00
N GLY A 655 9.35 -0.31 -24.31
CA GLY A 655 8.21 -0.46 -25.21
C GLY A 655 8.60 -0.88 -26.63
N LEU A 656 9.71 -0.34 -27.15
CA LEU A 656 10.28 -0.76 -28.43
C LEU A 656 10.70 -2.24 -28.39
N GLY A 657 11.37 -2.68 -27.32
CA GLY A 657 11.73 -4.08 -27.11
C GLY A 657 10.52 -5.02 -27.13
N LEU A 658 9.43 -4.62 -26.45
CA LEU A 658 8.16 -5.36 -26.50
C LEU A 658 7.60 -5.44 -27.92
N ARG A 659 7.65 -4.34 -28.68
CA ARG A 659 7.20 -4.32 -30.08
C ARG A 659 8.03 -5.25 -30.96
N LEU A 660 9.36 -5.16 -30.89
CA LEU A 660 10.28 -6.02 -31.66
C LEU A 660 10.06 -7.50 -31.35
N ALA A 661 9.85 -7.85 -30.08
CA ALA A 661 9.56 -9.22 -29.69
C ALA A 661 8.22 -9.73 -30.26
N LEU A 662 7.18 -8.88 -30.29
CA LEU A 662 5.88 -9.22 -30.87
C LEU A 662 5.95 -9.39 -32.39
N ASP A 663 6.72 -8.54 -33.07
CA ASP A 663 6.97 -8.65 -34.50
C ASP A 663 7.66 -9.96 -34.85
N GLN A 664 8.76 -10.26 -34.15
CA GLN A 664 9.50 -11.50 -34.37
C GLN A 664 8.65 -12.75 -34.10
N LYS A 665 7.81 -12.73 -33.06
CA LYS A 665 6.86 -13.82 -32.76
C LYS A 665 5.82 -13.97 -33.86
N THR A 666 5.30 -12.86 -34.41
CA THR A 666 4.31 -12.88 -35.48
C THR A 666 4.91 -13.41 -36.79
N GLU A 667 6.12 -12.97 -37.14
CA GLU A 667 6.86 -13.49 -38.29
C GLU A 667 7.15 -14.99 -38.15
N TYR A 668 7.59 -15.40 -36.96
CA TYR A 668 7.85 -16.81 -36.69
C TYR A 668 6.59 -17.66 -36.73
N ALA A 669 5.45 -17.16 -36.22
CA ALA A 669 4.16 -17.83 -36.33
C ALA A 669 3.75 -18.01 -37.80
N ARG A 670 3.92 -16.97 -38.63
CA ARG A 670 3.64 -17.05 -40.08
C ARG A 670 4.58 -18.02 -40.81
N TYR A 671 5.84 -18.07 -40.42
CA TYR A 671 6.80 -19.06 -40.94
C TYR A 671 6.35 -20.49 -40.59
N LEU A 672 5.99 -20.76 -39.34
CA LEU A 672 5.52 -22.07 -38.90
C LEU A 672 4.20 -22.47 -39.56
N LEU A 673 3.26 -21.54 -39.75
CA LEU A 673 2.03 -21.77 -40.50
C LEU A 673 2.31 -22.26 -41.93
N ARG A 674 3.22 -21.58 -42.65
CA ARG A 674 3.62 -22.01 -44.01
C ARG A 674 4.32 -23.35 -44.00
N LYS A 675 5.18 -23.60 -43.01
CA LYS A 675 5.89 -24.88 -42.87
C LYS A 675 4.95 -26.05 -42.61
N LEU A 676 3.86 -25.81 -41.89
CA LEU A 676 2.84 -26.80 -41.53
C LEU A 676 1.64 -26.81 -42.50
N ALA A 677 1.69 -26.08 -43.61
CA ALA A 677 0.54 -25.86 -44.48
C ALA A 677 -0.03 -27.16 -45.07
N SER A 678 0.82 -28.13 -45.41
CA SER A 678 0.37 -29.44 -45.90
C SER A 678 -0.45 -30.25 -44.89
N GLN A 679 -0.27 -30.00 -43.59
CA GLN A 679 -0.99 -30.65 -42.50
C GLN A 679 -2.20 -29.83 -42.04
N LEU A 680 -2.08 -28.49 -42.10
CA LEU A 680 -3.13 -27.57 -41.67
C LEU A 680 -4.14 -27.23 -42.78
N GLY A 681 -3.79 -27.49 -44.04
CA GLY A 681 -4.54 -27.09 -45.23
C GLY A 681 -4.13 -25.70 -45.74
N ASP A 682 -3.67 -25.63 -46.99
CA ASP A 682 -3.12 -24.42 -47.60
C ASP A 682 -4.10 -23.23 -47.58
N SER A 683 -5.39 -23.45 -47.92
CA SER A 683 -6.38 -22.36 -47.93
C SER A 683 -6.61 -21.78 -46.52
N PHE A 684 -6.58 -22.63 -45.50
CA PHE A 684 -6.78 -22.17 -44.12
C PHE A 684 -5.58 -21.37 -43.61
N VAL A 685 -4.37 -21.76 -44.02
CA VAL A 685 -3.14 -21.01 -43.75
C VAL A 685 -3.16 -19.65 -44.45
N ASP A 686 -3.57 -19.60 -45.71
CA ASP A 686 -3.68 -18.34 -46.47
C ASP A 686 -4.72 -17.40 -45.85
N GLU A 687 -5.86 -17.92 -45.40
CA GLU A 687 -6.86 -17.14 -44.67
C GLU A 687 -6.33 -16.57 -43.35
N LEU A 688 -5.57 -17.37 -42.58
CA LEU A 688 -4.95 -16.93 -41.32
C LEU A 688 -3.92 -15.83 -41.53
N ILE A 689 -3.10 -15.94 -42.59
CA ILE A 689 -2.03 -14.98 -42.91
C ILE A 689 -2.59 -13.72 -43.55
N GLY A 690 -3.58 -13.86 -44.44
CA GLY A 690 -4.21 -12.77 -45.19
C GLY A 690 -5.27 -11.99 -44.42
N ALA A 691 -5.64 -12.43 -43.22
CA ALA A 691 -6.63 -11.74 -42.40
C ALA A 691 -6.20 -10.32 -42.03
N HIS A 692 -7.09 -9.36 -42.28
CA HIS A 692 -7.00 -8.01 -41.74
C HIS A 692 -7.63 -7.96 -40.35
N ALA A 693 -7.17 -7.06 -39.48
CA ALA A 693 -7.64 -6.89 -38.10
C ALA A 693 -7.80 -5.39 -37.77
N ASP A 694 -8.58 -4.73 -38.62
CA ASP A 694 -8.90 -3.31 -38.66
C ASP A 694 -10.24 -2.95 -38.01
N SER A 695 -11.07 -3.95 -37.66
CA SER A 695 -12.36 -3.77 -36.99
C SER A 695 -12.58 -4.81 -35.89
N GLU A 696 -13.52 -4.55 -34.98
CA GLU A 696 -13.93 -5.54 -33.95
C GLU A 696 -14.40 -6.86 -34.58
N GLU A 697 -15.08 -6.79 -35.73
CA GLU A 697 -15.55 -7.96 -36.47
C GLU A 697 -14.38 -8.79 -37.02
N SER A 698 -13.42 -8.15 -37.68
CA SER A 698 -12.29 -8.84 -38.28
C SER A 698 -11.35 -9.44 -37.23
N ILE A 699 -11.20 -8.77 -36.08
CA ILE A 699 -10.51 -9.31 -34.89
C ILE A 699 -11.23 -10.55 -34.35
N ARG A 700 -12.57 -10.49 -34.22
CA ARG A 700 -13.38 -11.62 -33.75
C ARG A 700 -13.24 -12.84 -34.66
N GLN A 701 -13.32 -12.63 -35.97
CA GLN A 701 -13.13 -13.69 -36.97
C GLN A 701 -11.72 -14.29 -36.88
N GLN A 702 -10.68 -13.45 -36.74
CA GLN A 702 -9.31 -13.94 -36.62
C GLN A 702 -9.12 -14.80 -35.35
N ARG A 703 -9.76 -14.43 -34.23
CA ARG A 703 -9.75 -15.24 -33.01
C ARG A 703 -10.44 -16.59 -33.19
N GLN A 704 -11.54 -16.64 -33.94
CA GLN A 704 -12.19 -17.91 -34.30
C GLN A 704 -11.28 -18.79 -35.13
N ARG A 705 -10.58 -18.23 -36.13
CA ARG A 705 -9.56 -18.96 -36.91
C ARG A 705 -8.43 -19.48 -36.03
N ILE A 706 -7.96 -18.70 -35.05
CA ILE A 706 -6.92 -19.13 -34.10
C ILE A 706 -7.42 -20.26 -33.20
N ALA A 707 -8.67 -20.23 -32.74
CA ALA A 707 -9.25 -21.33 -31.98
C ALA A 707 -9.28 -22.63 -32.82
N MET A 708 -9.70 -22.53 -34.09
CA MET A 708 -9.65 -23.65 -35.04
C MET A 708 -8.22 -24.14 -35.28
N LEU A 709 -7.25 -23.22 -35.41
CA LEU A 709 -5.83 -23.54 -35.54
C LEU A 709 -5.33 -24.35 -34.34
N ARG A 710 -5.66 -23.94 -33.11
CA ARG A 710 -5.28 -24.67 -31.89
C ARG A 710 -5.83 -26.10 -31.88
N HIS A 711 -7.07 -26.31 -32.33
CA HIS A 711 -7.63 -27.65 -32.48
C HIS A 711 -6.84 -28.51 -33.47
N ARG A 712 -6.51 -27.97 -34.66
CA ARG A 712 -5.71 -28.72 -35.66
C ARG A 712 -4.28 -29.00 -35.18
N LEU A 713 -3.65 -28.05 -34.49
CA LEU A 713 -2.29 -28.22 -33.98
C LEU A 713 -2.20 -29.31 -32.89
N ALA A 714 -3.27 -29.51 -32.11
CA ALA A 714 -3.31 -30.56 -31.08
C ALA A 714 -3.27 -31.98 -31.68
N GLU A 715 -3.62 -32.14 -32.96
CA GLU A 715 -3.56 -33.42 -33.68
C GLU A 715 -2.21 -33.65 -34.36
N ILE A 716 -1.30 -32.66 -34.33
CA ILE A 716 0.01 -32.71 -34.98
C ILE A 716 1.10 -32.85 -33.92
N ASP A 717 1.65 -34.05 -33.79
CA ASP A 717 2.78 -34.32 -32.88
C ASP A 717 4.10 -33.86 -33.50
N SER A 718 4.38 -32.56 -33.38
CA SER A 718 5.63 -31.95 -33.88
C SER A 718 6.10 -30.81 -32.97
N PRO A 719 7.43 -30.65 -32.76
CA PRO A 719 7.98 -29.49 -32.07
C PRO A 719 7.54 -28.16 -32.68
N ASP A 720 7.36 -28.11 -34.00
CA ASP A 720 6.90 -26.90 -34.70
C ASP A 720 5.44 -26.58 -34.40
N ALA A 721 4.58 -27.59 -34.32
CA ALA A 721 3.17 -27.41 -33.97
C ALA A 721 3.02 -26.93 -32.53
N ASN A 722 3.79 -27.53 -31.61
CA ASN A 722 3.85 -27.10 -30.20
C ASN A 722 4.34 -25.65 -30.06
N ARG A 723 5.38 -25.25 -30.81
CA ARG A 723 5.86 -23.86 -30.82
C ARG A 723 4.85 -22.90 -31.42
N LEU A 724 4.17 -23.27 -32.51
CA LEU A 724 3.13 -22.43 -33.09
C LEU A 724 1.97 -22.24 -32.12
N ALA A 725 1.57 -23.29 -31.39
CA ALA A 725 0.50 -23.22 -30.40
C ALA A 725 0.80 -22.22 -29.26
N THR A 726 2.05 -22.03 -28.85
CA THR A 726 2.39 -21.06 -27.78
C THR A 726 2.37 -19.60 -28.26
N ILE A 727 2.55 -19.35 -29.55
CA ILE A 727 2.62 -18.00 -30.13
C ILE A 727 1.44 -17.65 -31.06
N ALA A 728 0.48 -18.56 -31.23
CA ALA A 728 -0.65 -18.38 -32.17
C ALA A 728 -1.44 -17.09 -31.93
N ASP A 729 -1.55 -16.63 -30.68
CA ASP A 729 -2.28 -15.41 -30.37
C ASP A 729 -1.55 -14.12 -30.82
N CYS A 730 -0.31 -14.22 -31.31
CA CYS A 730 0.39 -13.11 -31.97
C CYS A 730 -0.15 -12.85 -33.39
N LEU A 731 -0.94 -13.78 -33.95
CA LEU A 731 -1.64 -13.58 -35.23
C LEU A 731 -2.79 -12.57 -35.11
N VAL A 732 -3.20 -12.20 -33.89
CA VAL A 732 -4.02 -10.99 -33.63
C VAL A 732 -3.07 -9.82 -33.34
N PRO A 733 -3.15 -8.70 -34.08
CA PRO A 733 -2.31 -7.54 -33.83
C PRO A 733 -2.47 -6.98 -32.42
N ARG A 734 -1.35 -6.92 -31.70
CA ARG A 734 -1.26 -6.31 -30.38
C ARG A 734 -1.07 -4.80 -30.47
N SER A 735 -1.69 -4.08 -29.55
CA SER A 735 -1.52 -2.64 -29.41
C SER A 735 -0.48 -2.37 -28.32
N VAL A 736 0.75 -2.03 -28.71
CA VAL A 736 1.79 -1.63 -27.75
C VAL A 736 1.57 -0.17 -27.37
N TRP A 737 1.41 0.09 -26.08
CA TRP A 737 1.23 1.43 -25.49
C TRP A 737 2.40 1.75 -24.59
N ILE A 738 3.03 2.91 -24.82
CA ILE A 738 4.11 3.44 -23.99
C ILE A 738 3.51 4.60 -23.19
N ILE A 739 3.32 4.38 -21.89
CA ILE A 739 2.62 5.30 -20.99
C ILE A 739 3.62 5.92 -20.02
N GLY A 740 3.61 7.24 -19.88
CA GLY A 740 4.40 7.93 -18.86
C GLY A 740 3.95 9.38 -18.70
N GLY A 741 4.42 10.01 -17.63
CA GLY A 741 4.17 11.43 -17.36
C GLY A 741 5.10 12.34 -18.16
N ASP A 742 4.90 13.64 -18.01
CA ASP A 742 5.72 14.69 -18.63
C ASP A 742 7.19 14.61 -18.20
N GLY A 743 7.49 14.43 -16.91
CA GLY A 743 8.88 14.31 -16.44
C GLY A 743 9.65 13.10 -17.00
N TRP A 744 8.96 12.04 -17.44
CA TRP A 744 9.62 11.01 -18.24
C TRP A 744 9.90 11.52 -19.65
N ALA A 745 8.85 11.92 -20.36
CA ALA A 745 8.91 12.21 -21.80
C ALA A 745 9.71 13.46 -22.18
N TYR A 746 9.92 14.40 -21.26
CA TYR A 746 10.60 15.67 -21.51
C TYR A 746 11.98 15.77 -20.86
N ASP A 747 12.31 14.91 -19.89
CA ASP A 747 13.54 15.05 -19.10
C ASP A 747 14.41 13.78 -19.10
N ILE A 748 14.00 12.72 -18.40
CA ILE A 748 14.90 11.61 -18.05
C ILE A 748 14.94 10.47 -19.08
N GLY A 749 13.89 10.27 -19.87
CA GLY A 749 13.79 9.21 -20.88
C GLY A 749 13.33 9.73 -22.24
#